data_AF-A0A927S0B5-F1
#
_entry.id   AF-A0A927S0B5-F1
#
_cell.length_a   1.000
_cell.length_b   1.000
_cell.length_c   1.000
_cell.angle_alpha   90.00
_cell.angle_beta   90.00
_cell.angle_gamma   90.00
#
_symmetry.space_group_name_H-M   'P 1'
#
loop_
_entity.id
_entity.type
_entity.pdbx_description
1 polymer ?
#
loop_
_entity_poly.entity_id
_entity_poly.type
_entity_poly.pdbx_seq_one_letter_code
_entity_poly.pdbx_strand_id
1 'polypeptide(L)'
;MSTKKFLLYGVDGNTTVLLDKAFPQRLKKLPEIFVQPVINGHDSYQIILQAKEEIDNYLVEIRDLVNKNGEVLSKEYIKVYNCKYTLVTTNVEYFYGFGTGYYPNAILPMETAVKFKENNVKKGNSQSIYFSFYVPENISSGYYQGNFVLKIDGEEVLIPVIVDVPNVILPKENHLRSLFLSDWDWKSSSSKSDFSIYNSYTETLTDYRLSPYHLIPYPEEKDLEYLYEFHAEFAYNYCLNPVNTTFAVPYRNWERESLTPGSKGLQSDKDRGLEREVFENFLVSLINKSLQKKFNIMKRAVAHFGRFIDEPNGQKTMDRLISTYEIYHEILNKLADEIKDNAEKYQEKYSVDEIFLTDLESSVRNMPHIITAHYDQKYDAYIDDYCPCFWEYQKLESFELYKKDKELWWYGCNGPTSPCPTYHLDDSLLSPRILSWLQYKYGYVGNLFWAVNYYKNKPKEKKDFYEHYDTIQREGNVNGDGLLIYPGEIYDLKKNVPTLRMEAIRAGMEDYEVLYALGEKYRLIKERTGLNVDIQSMIEAYVNCLTYDIKIIGDNYAFNQIRKMYLNLSELNTETGFCIYGIKIENGKIRGRILLDCQYKIFINNQVLLPFEVKDGLHMYEFCVESNDAFIKISSIDYEKVLNMSLPIQIETYNADNSFVKISNVNVDVKTILCKNENNEKALQFIIPTEKALVQVVKFEMEQFKDFDEKMVAMVLNFENKKPGHKFEGFDIQAKFEKEDYLRTMVSEATYLPPDQSHMPIYLSRNDWSKSGRLEYLMISFGKDIEEYEELRKEIPIKEYVYLQSIEILKNN
;
A
#
# COMPACT_ATOMS: atom_id res chain seq x y z
N MET A 1 18.06 23.93 5.25
CA MET A 1 18.69 24.97 6.08
C MET A 1 19.80 24.37 6.92
N SER A 2 21.02 24.91 6.90
CA SER A 2 22.16 24.33 7.63
C SER A 2 22.77 25.34 8.60
N THR A 3 22.95 24.94 9.86
CA THR A 3 23.63 25.72 10.89
C THR A 3 24.92 25.01 11.31
N LYS A 4 25.61 25.51 12.35
CA LYS A 4 26.73 24.79 12.96
C LYS A 4 26.27 23.52 13.69
N LYS A 5 25.13 23.60 14.38
CA LYS A 5 24.60 22.51 15.22
C LYS A 5 23.79 21.47 14.47
N PHE A 6 23.08 21.85 13.40
CA PHE A 6 22.14 20.94 12.74
C PHE A 6 21.93 21.24 11.24
N LEU A 7 21.26 20.32 10.55
CA LEU A 7 20.73 20.46 9.21
C LEU A 7 19.23 20.13 9.25
N LEU A 8 18.41 21.02 8.69
CA LEU A 8 16.97 20.84 8.48
C LEU A 8 16.65 20.69 6.99
N TYR A 9 15.80 19.74 6.65
CA TYR A 9 15.26 19.55 5.31
C TYR A 9 13.86 18.91 5.37
N GLY A 10 13.06 19.15 4.33
CA GLY A 10 11.75 18.54 4.16
C GLY A 10 11.83 17.25 3.34
N VAL A 11 10.92 16.31 3.63
CA VAL A 11 10.63 15.14 2.79
C VAL A 11 9.13 14.84 2.85
N ASP A 12 8.61 14.14 1.83
CA ASP A 12 7.20 13.77 1.77
C ASP A 12 6.83 12.76 2.86
N GLY A 13 5.56 12.70 3.26
CA GLY A 13 5.06 11.79 4.30
C GLY A 13 5.31 10.31 4.03
N ASN A 14 5.48 9.92 2.76
CA ASN A 14 5.78 8.53 2.35
C ASN A 14 7.30 8.23 2.24
N THR A 15 8.16 9.07 2.79
CA THR A 15 9.62 8.88 2.72
C THR A 15 10.15 8.24 3.99
N THR A 16 10.81 7.09 3.87
CA THR A 16 11.55 6.48 4.98
C THR A 16 12.92 7.16 5.11
N VAL A 17 13.20 7.75 6.28
CA VAL A 17 14.50 8.35 6.60
C VAL A 17 15.09 7.66 7.82
N LEU A 18 16.11 6.84 7.60
CA LEU A 18 16.81 6.12 8.67
C LEU A 18 17.57 7.09 9.58
N LEU A 19 17.60 6.79 10.88
CA LEU A 19 18.23 7.64 11.88
C LEU A 19 19.76 7.69 11.74
N ASP A 20 20.38 6.60 11.32
CA ASP A 20 21.83 6.39 11.32
C ASP A 20 22.46 6.39 9.91
N LYS A 21 21.69 6.71 8.87
CA LYS A 21 22.18 6.74 7.48
C LYS A 21 22.13 8.15 6.88
N ALA A 22 23.05 8.42 5.97
CA ALA A 22 23.02 9.65 5.20
C ALA A 22 21.84 9.64 4.21
N PHE A 23 21.03 10.70 4.22
CA PHE A 23 19.97 10.89 3.24
C PHE A 23 20.50 11.58 1.97
N PRO A 24 20.17 11.10 0.75
CA PRO A 24 20.70 11.65 -0.50
C PRO A 24 20.43 13.15 -0.64
N GLN A 25 21.47 13.94 -0.93
CA GLN A 25 21.37 15.39 -0.97
C GLN A 25 20.35 15.90 -2.01
N ARG A 26 20.24 15.20 -3.16
CA ARG A 26 19.28 15.52 -4.24
C ARG A 26 17.81 15.34 -3.85
N LEU A 27 17.52 14.54 -2.83
CA LEU A 27 16.16 14.26 -2.36
C LEU A 27 15.72 15.19 -1.22
N LYS A 28 16.62 16.05 -0.73
CA LYS A 28 16.33 16.99 0.37
C LYS A 28 15.58 18.19 -0.18
N LYS A 29 14.34 18.39 0.28
CA LYS A 29 13.58 19.60 -0.02
C LYS A 29 13.90 20.70 0.98
N LEU A 30 13.52 21.93 0.66
CA LEU A 30 13.56 23.02 1.63
C LEU A 30 12.72 22.62 2.87
N PRO A 31 13.09 23.08 4.08
CA PRO A 31 12.30 22.83 5.29
C PRO A 31 11.03 23.71 5.29
N GLU A 32 10.16 23.46 4.32
CA GLU A 32 8.84 24.06 4.11
C GLU A 32 7.84 22.92 3.97
N ILE A 33 6.72 23.03 4.67
CA ILE A 33 5.66 22.03 4.64
C ILE A 33 4.68 22.41 3.53
N PHE A 34 4.53 21.53 2.55
CA PHE A 34 3.50 21.62 1.53
C PHE A 34 2.69 20.32 1.52
N VAL A 35 1.38 20.42 1.71
CA VAL A 35 0.45 19.28 1.72
C VAL A 35 -0.82 19.60 0.95
N GLN A 36 -1.45 18.57 0.40
CA GLN A 36 -2.71 18.64 -0.36
C GLN A 36 -3.77 17.66 0.19
N PRO A 37 -4.27 17.87 1.43
CA PRO A 37 -5.37 17.10 1.98
C PRO A 37 -6.70 17.49 1.32
N VAL A 38 -7.47 16.48 0.89
CA VAL A 38 -8.85 16.67 0.41
C VAL A 38 -9.80 16.96 1.58
N ILE A 39 -10.99 17.50 1.30
CA ILE A 39 -12.01 17.72 2.32
C ILE A 39 -12.45 16.36 2.90
N ASN A 40 -12.54 16.26 4.23
CA ASN A 40 -12.69 15.05 5.05
C ASN A 40 -11.50 14.06 5.00
N GLY A 41 -10.37 14.45 4.42
CA GLY A 41 -9.18 13.62 4.29
C GLY A 41 -7.95 14.17 5.01
N HIS A 42 -6.89 13.37 4.94
CA HIS A 42 -5.58 13.68 5.49
C HIS A 42 -4.52 13.84 4.40
N ASP A 43 -3.45 14.55 4.75
CA ASP A 43 -2.18 14.47 4.06
C ASP A 43 -1.05 14.75 5.05
N SER A 44 0.19 14.41 4.69
CA SER A 44 1.29 14.38 5.65
C SER A 44 2.63 14.79 5.07
N TYR A 45 3.49 15.28 5.97
CA TYR A 45 4.81 15.79 5.64
C TYR A 45 5.80 15.53 6.76
N GLN A 46 7.09 15.53 6.45
CA GLN A 46 8.16 15.33 7.43
C GLN A 46 9.18 16.47 7.37
N ILE A 47 9.53 16.98 8.54
CA ILE A 47 10.74 17.79 8.72
C ILE A 47 11.80 16.91 9.38
N ILE A 48 12.95 16.78 8.72
CA ILE A 48 14.06 15.99 9.24
C ILE A 48 15.07 16.90 9.92
N LEU A 49 15.32 16.62 11.19
CA LEU A 49 16.36 17.25 12.00
C LEU A 49 17.59 16.34 12.05
N GLN A 50 18.65 16.72 11.33
CA GLN A 50 19.93 16.02 11.38
C GLN A 50 20.92 16.78 12.28
N ALA A 51 21.37 16.10 13.33
CA ALA A 51 22.29 16.63 14.33
C ALA A 51 23.74 16.62 13.83
N LYS A 52 24.40 17.79 13.82
CA LYS A 52 25.86 17.92 13.63
C LYS A 52 26.60 17.98 14.97
N GLU A 53 25.91 18.47 15.98
CA GLU A 53 26.24 18.41 17.41
C GLU A 53 25.07 17.71 18.13
N GLU A 54 25.28 17.29 19.37
CA GLU A 54 24.22 16.69 20.19
C GLU A 54 23.12 17.73 20.46
N ILE A 55 21.87 17.30 20.34
CA ILE A 55 20.66 18.10 20.56
C ILE A 55 19.96 17.52 21.78
N ASP A 56 19.87 18.29 22.85
CA ASP A 56 19.30 17.86 24.13
C ASP A 56 17.78 17.82 24.08
N ASN A 57 17.18 18.81 23.43
CA ASN A 57 15.73 18.90 23.31
C ASN A 57 15.27 19.72 22.10
N TYR A 58 14.18 19.27 21.48
CA TYR A 58 13.48 20.06 20.49
C TYR A 58 11.95 19.99 20.65
N LEU A 59 11.24 21.01 20.18
CA LEU A 59 9.76 21.10 20.24
C LEU A 59 9.23 21.87 19.03
N VAL A 60 8.07 21.47 18.54
CA VAL A 60 7.33 22.23 17.52
C VAL A 60 6.16 22.97 18.16
N GLU A 61 6.07 24.27 17.89
CA GLU A 61 4.89 25.09 18.19
C GLU A 61 4.08 25.31 16.90
N ILE A 62 2.90 24.70 16.84
CA ILE A 62 1.95 24.85 15.74
C ILE A 62 0.99 26.02 15.98
N ARG A 63 0.46 26.58 14.89
CA ARG A 63 -0.46 27.72 14.88
C ARG A 63 -1.57 27.49 13.87
N ASP A 64 -2.63 28.25 14.00
CA ASP A 64 -3.69 28.29 12.99
C ASP A 64 -3.14 28.77 11.65
N LEU A 65 -3.69 28.23 10.56
CA LEU A 65 -3.36 28.62 9.19
C LEU A 65 -4.53 29.40 8.60
N VAL A 66 -4.25 30.40 7.77
CA VAL A 66 -5.27 31.35 7.30
C VAL A 66 -5.23 31.43 5.78
N ASN A 67 -6.39 31.46 5.13
CA ASN A 67 -6.48 31.70 3.69
C ASN A 67 -6.59 33.19 3.36
N LYS A 68 -6.53 33.53 2.07
CA LYS A 68 -6.63 34.93 1.59
C LYS A 68 -7.94 35.64 1.99
N ASN A 69 -8.99 34.88 2.29
CA ASN A 69 -10.31 35.40 2.68
C ASN A 69 -10.46 35.55 4.21
N GLY A 70 -9.43 35.19 4.99
CA GLY A 70 -9.46 35.24 6.45
C GLY A 70 -10.11 34.03 7.13
N GLU A 71 -10.46 32.99 6.39
CA GLU A 71 -10.93 31.72 6.96
C GLU A 71 -9.76 30.96 7.58
N VAL A 72 -10.03 30.28 8.69
CA VAL A 72 -9.03 29.67 9.55
C VAL A 72 -9.11 28.15 9.50
N LEU A 73 -8.01 27.50 9.11
CA LEU A 73 -7.77 26.09 9.39
C LEU A 73 -7.10 25.99 10.77
N SER A 74 -7.87 25.54 11.76
CA SER A 74 -7.41 25.49 13.14
C SER A 74 -6.29 24.46 13.33
N LYS A 75 -5.32 24.80 14.19
CA LYS A 75 -4.23 23.91 14.62
C LYS A 75 -4.71 22.60 15.25
N GLU A 76 -5.95 22.54 15.75
CA GLU A 76 -6.54 21.33 16.35
C GLU A 76 -6.67 20.18 15.33
N TYR A 77 -6.68 20.50 14.02
CA TYR A 77 -6.69 19.53 12.93
C TYR A 77 -5.29 19.12 12.46
N ILE A 78 -4.24 19.57 13.16
CA ILE A 78 -2.84 19.34 12.79
C ILE A 78 -2.17 18.60 13.93
N LYS A 79 -1.75 17.36 13.65
CA LYS A 79 -1.04 16.52 14.62
C LYS A 79 0.44 16.50 14.31
N VAL A 80 1.27 16.58 15.35
CA VAL A 80 2.73 16.52 15.26
C VAL A 80 3.23 15.33 16.07
N TYR A 81 4.07 14.52 15.44
CA TYR A 81 4.62 13.30 16.02
C TYR A 81 6.15 13.30 15.99
N ASN A 82 6.75 12.74 17.02
CA ASN A 82 8.14 12.29 17.04
C ASN A 82 8.18 10.82 16.62
N CYS A 83 8.83 10.51 15.51
CA CYS A 83 9.05 9.12 15.10
C CYS A 83 10.06 8.46 16.04
N LYS A 84 9.65 7.39 16.74
CA LYS A 84 10.58 6.50 17.44
C LYS A 84 11.20 5.54 16.43
N TYR A 85 12.50 5.33 16.59
CA TYR A 85 13.28 4.49 15.69
C TYR A 85 13.51 3.10 16.29
N THR A 86 13.45 2.08 15.44
CA THR A 86 13.69 0.68 15.81
C THR A 86 14.82 0.10 14.96
N LEU A 87 15.73 -0.65 15.59
CA LEU A 87 16.88 -1.25 14.92
C LEU A 87 16.46 -2.48 14.11
N VAL A 88 16.77 -2.48 12.82
CA VAL A 88 16.72 -3.63 11.93
C VAL A 88 18.13 -4.18 11.74
N THR A 89 18.36 -5.42 12.17
CA THR A 89 19.68 -6.07 12.15
C THR A 89 19.87 -7.05 11.00
N THR A 90 18.79 -7.50 10.36
CA THR A 90 18.80 -8.40 9.21
C THR A 90 17.86 -7.84 8.16
N ASN A 91 18.34 -7.69 6.93
CA ASN A 91 17.50 -7.28 5.80
C ASN A 91 16.74 -8.51 5.27
N VAL A 92 15.41 -8.51 5.39
CA VAL A 92 14.57 -9.58 4.80
C VAL A 92 14.07 -9.20 3.40
N GLU A 93 14.19 -7.92 3.05
CA GLU A 93 13.91 -7.35 1.74
C GLU A 93 15.15 -7.44 0.84
N TYR A 94 15.62 -8.68 0.59
CA TYR A 94 16.94 -9.06 0.03
C TYR A 94 17.47 -8.18 -1.12
N PHE A 95 16.60 -7.66 -1.98
CA PHE A 95 16.98 -6.85 -3.15
C PHE A 95 16.53 -5.37 -3.10
N TYR A 96 15.64 -4.99 -2.17
CA TYR A 96 14.92 -3.71 -2.25
C TYR A 96 14.83 -2.90 -0.96
N GLY A 97 15.04 -3.51 0.20
CA GLY A 97 15.02 -2.78 1.48
C GLY A 97 16.17 -1.77 1.58
N PHE A 98 16.10 -0.84 2.54
CA PHE A 98 17.19 0.11 2.83
C PHE A 98 18.36 -0.56 3.58
N GLY A 99 18.32 -1.89 3.75
CA GLY A 99 19.31 -2.67 4.47
C GLY A 99 19.14 -2.57 5.99
N THR A 100 20.21 -2.81 6.73
CA THR A 100 20.21 -2.72 8.19
C THR A 100 20.39 -1.27 8.65
N GLY A 101 19.76 -0.93 9.77
CA GLY A 101 19.80 0.41 10.36
C GLY A 101 18.61 0.69 11.25
N TYR A 102 18.49 1.94 11.71
CA TYR A 102 17.40 2.38 12.57
C TYR A 102 16.28 2.98 11.72
N TYR A 103 15.14 2.29 11.65
CA TYR A 103 13.99 2.68 10.85
C TYR A 103 12.97 3.45 11.70
N PRO A 104 12.36 4.53 11.15
CA PRO A 104 11.26 5.20 11.84
C PRO A 104 10.05 4.26 11.87
N ASN A 105 9.48 4.03 13.05
CA ASN A 105 8.39 3.06 13.20
C ASN A 105 7.24 3.60 14.03
N ALA A 106 7.31 3.61 15.37
CA ALA A 106 6.20 4.12 16.20
C ALA A 106 6.12 5.65 16.13
N ILE A 107 4.92 6.22 16.03
CA ILE A 107 4.71 7.68 15.99
C ILE A 107 4.12 8.19 17.30
N LEU A 108 4.96 8.86 18.11
CA LEU A 108 4.57 9.38 19.41
C LEU A 108 4.06 10.82 19.28
N PRO A 109 2.90 11.19 19.86
CA PRO A 109 2.49 12.59 19.93
C PRO A 109 3.63 13.44 20.51
N MET A 110 3.89 14.62 19.93
CA MET A 110 5.05 15.44 20.30
C MET A 110 5.09 15.76 21.81
N GLU A 111 3.95 16.07 22.41
CA GLU A 111 3.81 16.29 23.85
C GLU A 111 4.24 15.08 24.70
N THR A 112 3.91 13.87 24.25
CA THR A 112 4.33 12.61 24.87
C THR A 112 5.84 12.43 24.73
N ALA A 113 6.38 12.67 23.54
CA ALA A 113 7.82 12.57 23.30
C ALA A 113 8.61 13.54 24.20
N VAL A 114 8.13 14.76 24.40
CA VAL A 114 8.71 15.73 25.34
C VAL A 114 8.62 15.24 26.79
N LYS A 115 7.44 14.78 27.22
CA LYS A 115 7.23 14.27 28.60
C LYS A 115 8.19 13.13 28.94
N PHE A 116 8.43 12.23 27.98
CA PHE A 116 9.28 11.05 28.15
C PHE A 116 10.72 11.25 27.64
N LYS A 117 11.10 12.47 27.24
CA LYS A 117 12.44 12.84 26.76
C LYS A 117 12.91 12.04 25.54
N GLU A 118 11.98 11.65 24.67
CA GLU A 118 12.26 11.01 23.37
C GLU A 118 12.66 12.04 22.29
N ASN A 119 12.52 13.33 22.58
CA ASN A 119 12.79 14.46 21.68
C ASN A 119 14.25 14.97 21.75
N ASN A 120 15.21 14.05 21.76
CA ASN A 120 16.66 14.35 21.72
C ASN A 120 17.30 13.73 20.47
N VAL A 121 18.43 14.27 20.00
CA VAL A 121 19.11 13.75 18.80
C VAL A 121 20.62 13.70 19.02
N LYS A 122 21.19 12.49 18.96
CA LYS A 122 22.64 12.30 19.06
C LYS A 122 23.36 12.85 17.84
N LYS A 123 24.60 13.32 18.03
CA LYS A 123 25.46 13.77 16.93
C LYS A 123 25.56 12.73 15.81
N GLY A 124 25.35 13.17 14.57
CA GLY A 124 25.40 12.35 13.36
C GLY A 124 24.04 11.75 12.97
N ASN A 125 23.09 11.69 13.90
CA ASN A 125 21.79 11.07 13.67
C ASN A 125 20.78 12.05 13.07
N SER A 126 19.80 11.47 12.38
CA SER A 126 18.60 12.15 11.90
C SER A 126 17.40 11.79 12.76
N GLN A 127 16.48 12.74 12.91
CA GLN A 127 15.22 12.57 13.60
C GLN A 127 14.08 13.07 12.71
N SER A 128 13.11 12.20 12.44
CA SER A 128 11.89 12.58 11.73
C SER A 128 10.87 13.20 12.68
N ILE A 129 10.38 14.39 12.30
CA ILE A 129 9.25 15.08 12.88
C ILE A 129 8.11 15.00 11.86
N TYR A 130 7.08 14.22 12.19
CA TYR A 130 5.99 13.89 11.28
C TYR A 130 4.78 14.77 11.54
N PHE A 131 4.19 15.32 10.48
CA PHE A 131 3.02 16.17 10.52
C PHE A 131 1.86 15.50 9.77
N SER A 132 0.69 15.44 10.39
CA SER A 132 -0.56 14.97 9.77
C SER A 132 -1.58 16.09 9.81
N PHE A 133 -2.12 16.45 8.64
CA PHE A 133 -3.09 17.53 8.45
C PHE A 133 -4.42 16.91 8.07
N TYR A 134 -5.47 17.21 8.82
CA TYR A 134 -6.85 16.85 8.49
C TYR A 134 -7.62 18.09 8.03
N VAL A 135 -8.48 17.95 7.04
CA VAL A 135 -9.40 19.02 6.62
C VAL A 135 -10.83 18.57 6.85
N PRO A 136 -11.58 19.17 7.80
CA PRO A 136 -12.99 18.85 7.99
C PRO A 136 -13.89 19.48 6.91
N GLU A 137 -15.11 18.96 6.77
CA GLU A 137 -16.12 19.40 5.80
C GLU A 137 -16.45 20.90 5.79
N ASN A 138 -16.28 21.58 6.93
CA ASN A 138 -16.62 23.00 7.06
C ASN A 138 -15.52 23.95 6.56
N ILE A 139 -14.39 23.42 6.07
CA ILE A 139 -13.29 24.21 5.52
C ILE A 139 -13.42 24.27 4.01
N SER A 140 -13.36 25.48 3.46
CA SER A 140 -13.45 25.71 2.02
C SER A 140 -12.18 25.28 1.28
N SER A 141 -12.31 24.96 -0.01
CA SER A 141 -11.14 24.74 -0.87
C SER A 141 -10.29 26.01 -1.01
N GLY A 142 -8.97 25.86 -1.07
CA GLY A 142 -8.03 26.96 -1.29
C GLY A 142 -6.72 26.81 -0.51
N TYR A 143 -5.90 27.86 -0.58
CA TYR A 143 -4.58 27.90 0.07
C TYR A 143 -4.67 28.49 1.48
N TYR A 144 -4.30 27.70 2.49
CA TYR A 144 -4.10 28.14 3.87
C TYR A 144 -2.62 28.19 4.17
N GLN A 145 -2.15 29.29 4.76
CA GLN A 145 -0.73 29.54 4.95
C GLN A 145 -0.43 30.05 6.36
N GLY A 146 0.79 29.77 6.82
CA GLY A 146 1.27 30.21 8.12
C GLY A 146 2.71 29.77 8.36
N ASN A 147 3.16 29.92 9.61
CA ASN A 147 4.49 29.48 10.03
C ASN A 147 4.39 28.75 11.36
N PHE A 148 5.02 27.58 11.44
CA PHE A 148 5.30 26.91 12.71
C PHE A 148 6.68 27.33 13.23
N VAL A 149 6.91 27.10 14.52
CA VAL A 149 8.20 27.37 15.16
C VAL A 149 8.80 26.06 15.64
N LEU A 150 9.95 25.68 15.12
CA LEU A 150 10.76 24.57 15.62
C LEU A 150 11.82 25.13 16.57
N LYS A 151 11.74 24.77 17.85
CA LYS A 151 12.70 25.15 18.89
C LYS A 151 13.70 24.02 19.08
N ILE A 152 15.00 24.28 18.95
CA ILE A 152 16.09 23.31 19.08
C ILE A 152 17.11 23.89 20.06
N ASP A 153 17.23 23.31 21.26
CA ASP A 153 18.09 23.81 22.35
C ASP A 153 17.94 25.33 22.61
N GLY A 154 16.72 25.85 22.48
CA GLY A 154 16.39 27.27 22.65
C GLY A 154 16.58 28.14 21.39
N GLU A 155 17.17 27.63 20.30
CA GLU A 155 17.18 28.30 19.00
C GLU A 155 15.83 28.11 18.29
N GLU A 156 15.21 29.19 17.81
CA GLU A 156 13.93 29.14 17.10
C GLU A 156 14.15 29.19 15.58
N VAL A 157 13.50 28.27 14.86
CA VAL A 157 13.47 28.21 13.40
C VAL A 157 12.04 28.30 12.92
N LEU A 158 11.76 29.23 12.00
CA LEU A 158 10.47 29.31 11.32
C LEU A 158 10.38 28.25 10.22
N ILE A 159 9.29 27.48 10.23
CA ILE A 159 8.94 26.50 9.21
C ILE A 159 7.71 27.02 8.47
N PRO A 160 7.85 27.48 7.21
CA PRO A 160 6.70 27.88 6.41
C PRO A 160 5.78 26.68 6.15
N VAL A 161 4.47 26.92 6.15
CA VAL A 161 3.44 25.90 5.95
C VAL A 161 2.43 26.38 4.92
N ILE A 162 2.17 25.54 3.93
CA ILE A 162 1.15 25.72 2.91
C ILE A 162 0.29 24.45 2.86
N VAL A 163 -1.01 24.63 3.09
CA VAL A 163 -2.03 23.59 2.88
C VAL A 163 -2.87 24.03 1.69
N ASP A 164 -2.78 23.28 0.61
CA ASP A 164 -3.57 23.49 -0.61
C ASP A 164 -4.74 22.50 -0.60
N VAL A 165 -5.93 22.99 -0.24
CA VAL A 165 -7.15 22.18 -0.12
C VAL A 165 -7.85 22.14 -1.47
N PRO A 166 -7.76 21.04 -2.25
CA PRO A 166 -8.51 20.93 -3.50
C PRO A 166 -10.01 20.84 -3.24
N ASN A 167 -10.82 21.26 -4.20
CA ASN A 167 -12.28 21.08 -4.21
C ASN A 167 -12.66 19.63 -4.55
N VAL A 168 -12.18 18.71 -3.70
CA VAL A 168 -12.42 17.28 -3.75
C VAL A 168 -12.88 16.86 -2.36
N ILE A 169 -14.00 16.17 -2.28
CA ILE A 169 -14.58 15.69 -1.03
C ILE A 169 -14.37 14.19 -0.95
N LEU A 170 -13.69 13.76 0.11
CA LEU A 170 -13.56 12.37 0.46
C LEU A 170 -14.89 11.85 1.02
N PRO A 171 -15.42 10.73 0.50
CA PRO A 171 -16.58 10.08 1.09
C PRO A 171 -16.40 9.80 2.59
N LYS A 172 -17.45 10.03 3.37
CA LYS A 172 -17.51 9.65 4.79
C LYS A 172 -17.62 8.15 4.98
N GLU A 173 -18.29 7.49 4.03
CA GLU A 173 -18.38 6.04 3.96
C GLU A 173 -17.12 5.46 3.33
N ASN A 174 -16.68 4.33 3.86
CA ASN A 174 -15.64 3.52 3.24
C ASN A 174 -16.30 2.46 2.34
N HIS A 175 -15.81 2.33 1.11
CA HIS A 175 -16.22 1.29 0.17
C HIS A 175 -15.17 0.18 0.09
N LEU A 176 -13.90 0.48 0.37
CA LEU A 176 -12.88 -0.54 0.56
C LEU A 176 -13.01 -1.17 1.95
N ARG A 177 -13.20 -2.50 1.99
CA ARG A 177 -13.35 -3.26 3.23
C ARG A 177 -11.99 -3.67 3.79
N SER A 178 -11.94 -3.97 5.08
CA SER A 178 -10.72 -4.49 5.72
C SER A 178 -11.02 -5.46 6.86
N LEU A 179 -10.06 -6.30 7.21
CA LEU A 179 -10.13 -7.16 8.38
C LEU A 179 -8.74 -7.31 8.99
N PHE A 180 -8.43 -6.48 9.98
CA PHE A 180 -7.10 -6.43 10.61
C PHE A 180 -7.14 -7.08 11.98
N LEU A 181 -6.42 -8.19 12.14
CA LEU A 181 -6.47 -9.03 13.34
C LEU A 181 -5.79 -8.36 14.54
N SER A 182 -6.62 -7.96 15.50
CA SER A 182 -6.22 -7.27 16.74
C SER A 182 -6.29 -8.17 17.99
N ASP A 183 -6.57 -9.46 17.81
CA ASP A 183 -6.89 -10.40 18.90
C ASP A 183 -5.70 -11.20 19.43
N TRP A 184 -4.50 -11.05 18.85
CA TRP A 184 -3.30 -11.82 19.21
C TRP A 184 -2.79 -11.52 20.63
N ASP A 185 -2.00 -10.46 20.82
CA ASP A 185 -1.29 -10.22 22.09
C ASP A 185 -1.81 -8.98 22.85
N TRP A 186 -3.07 -8.59 22.61
CA TRP A 186 -3.70 -7.46 23.30
C TRP A 186 -3.65 -7.60 24.84
N LYS A 187 -3.80 -8.82 25.39
CA LYS A 187 -3.69 -9.08 26.84
C LYS A 187 -2.29 -8.72 27.37
N SER A 188 -1.25 -8.85 26.54
CA SER A 188 0.16 -8.56 26.85
C SER A 188 0.57 -7.11 26.57
N SER A 189 -0.38 -6.24 26.23
CA SER A 189 -0.13 -4.82 25.95
C SER A 189 -0.39 -3.90 27.15
N SER A 190 -0.98 -4.40 28.22
CA SER A 190 -1.34 -3.59 29.38
C SER A 190 -1.35 -4.42 30.66
N SER A 191 -1.17 -3.75 31.79
CA SER A 191 -1.31 -4.33 33.13
C SER A 191 -2.76 -4.64 33.52
N LYS A 192 -3.76 -4.04 32.85
CA LYS A 192 -5.20 -4.26 33.16
C LYS A 192 -5.83 -5.40 32.37
N SER A 193 -5.37 -5.64 31.14
CA SER A 193 -5.84 -6.72 30.24
C SER A 193 -7.38 -6.88 30.19
N ASP A 194 -8.12 -5.77 30.13
CA ASP A 194 -9.60 -5.75 30.09
C ASP A 194 -10.17 -5.30 28.73
N PHE A 195 -11.50 -5.29 28.59
CA PHE A 195 -12.16 -4.88 27.34
C PHE A 195 -11.77 -3.47 26.86
N SER A 196 -11.41 -2.55 27.78
CA SER A 196 -10.99 -1.20 27.36
C SER A 196 -9.68 -1.22 26.58
N ILE A 197 -8.78 -2.16 26.92
CA ILE A 197 -7.53 -2.39 26.18
C ILE A 197 -7.81 -3.05 24.84
N TYR A 198 -8.74 -4.00 24.76
CA TYR A 198 -9.14 -4.58 23.49
C TYR A 198 -9.77 -3.52 22.56
N ASN A 199 -10.72 -2.76 23.09
CA ASN A 199 -11.43 -1.71 22.36
C ASN A 199 -10.50 -0.59 21.88
N SER A 200 -9.40 -0.29 22.58
CA SER A 200 -8.46 0.72 22.11
C SER A 200 -7.82 0.35 20.75
N TYR A 201 -7.69 -0.94 20.42
CA TYR A 201 -7.28 -1.38 19.07
C TYR A 201 -8.38 -1.12 18.05
N THR A 202 -9.64 -1.41 18.37
CA THR A 202 -10.80 -1.08 17.51
C THR A 202 -10.88 0.41 17.22
N GLU A 203 -10.75 1.26 18.24
CA GLU A 203 -10.72 2.72 18.09
C GLU A 203 -9.52 3.18 17.25
N THR A 204 -8.33 2.60 17.48
CA THR A 204 -7.13 2.94 16.71
C THR A 204 -7.32 2.54 15.25
N LEU A 205 -7.84 1.35 14.94
CA LEU A 205 -8.10 0.94 13.56
C LEU A 205 -9.14 1.85 12.89
N THR A 206 -10.22 2.20 13.60
CA THR A 206 -11.24 3.14 13.13
C THR A 206 -10.65 4.51 12.78
N ASP A 207 -9.75 5.05 13.62
CA ASP A 207 -9.06 6.33 13.37
C ASP A 207 -8.22 6.31 12.06
N TYR A 208 -7.84 5.11 11.61
CA TYR A 208 -7.07 4.86 10.38
C TYR A 208 -7.89 4.29 9.22
N ARG A 209 -9.23 4.38 9.32
CA ARG A 209 -10.18 3.86 8.32
C ARG A 209 -10.14 2.34 8.13
N LEU A 210 -9.60 1.61 9.10
CA LEU A 210 -9.49 0.16 9.10
C LEU A 210 -10.52 -0.48 10.04
N SER A 211 -10.92 -1.70 9.72
CA SER A 211 -11.82 -2.51 10.55
C SER A 211 -11.04 -3.56 11.35
N PRO A 212 -11.38 -3.77 12.64
CA PRO A 212 -10.80 -4.83 13.45
C PRO A 212 -11.30 -6.21 12.99
N TYR A 213 -10.66 -7.25 13.48
CA TYR A 213 -11.14 -8.61 13.29
C TYR A 213 -12.44 -8.87 14.05
N HIS A 214 -12.37 -9.12 15.37
CA HIS A 214 -13.56 -9.21 16.22
C HIS A 214 -13.77 -7.91 16.99
N LEU A 215 -15.02 -7.62 17.36
CA LEU A 215 -15.35 -6.46 18.19
C LEU A 215 -15.24 -6.72 19.69
N ILE A 216 -15.21 -8.00 20.05
CA ILE A 216 -15.01 -8.47 21.42
C ILE A 216 -13.87 -9.50 21.42
N PRO A 217 -13.18 -9.70 22.55
CA PRO A 217 -12.23 -10.79 22.69
C PRO A 217 -12.83 -12.14 22.33
N TYR A 218 -11.97 -13.10 21.97
CA TYR A 218 -12.40 -14.48 21.73
C TYR A 218 -13.27 -14.96 22.90
N PRO A 219 -14.47 -15.51 22.62
CA PRO A 219 -15.45 -15.81 23.66
C PRO A 219 -14.92 -16.95 24.55
N GLU A 220 -14.16 -16.63 25.59
CA GLU A 220 -13.71 -17.58 26.63
C GLU A 220 -14.70 -17.63 27.80
N GLU A 221 -15.65 -16.70 27.85
CA GLU A 221 -16.58 -16.51 28.96
C GLU A 221 -17.61 -17.64 29.12
N LYS A 222 -17.98 -17.94 30.36
CA LYS A 222 -19.03 -18.93 30.63
C LYS A 222 -20.44 -18.37 30.46
N ASP A 223 -20.62 -17.06 30.63
CA ASP A 223 -21.92 -16.39 30.47
C ASP A 223 -22.10 -15.90 29.02
N LEU A 224 -22.45 -16.85 28.16
CA LEU A 224 -22.62 -16.60 26.73
C LEU A 224 -23.78 -15.65 26.42
N GLU A 225 -24.86 -15.67 27.22
CA GLU A 225 -26.05 -14.86 26.99
C GLU A 225 -25.73 -13.36 27.14
N TYR A 226 -25.00 -13.00 28.21
CA TYR A 226 -24.49 -11.64 28.37
C TYR A 226 -23.62 -11.23 27.18
N LEU A 227 -22.74 -12.13 26.73
CA LEU A 227 -21.80 -11.84 25.65
C LEU A 227 -22.49 -11.59 24.31
N TYR A 228 -23.56 -12.33 23.99
CA TYR A 228 -24.35 -12.13 22.76
C TYR A 228 -24.99 -10.74 22.71
N GLU A 229 -25.61 -10.31 23.80
CA GLU A 229 -26.25 -8.99 23.90
C GLU A 229 -25.23 -7.86 23.93
N PHE A 230 -24.14 -8.02 24.69
CA PHE A 230 -23.04 -7.06 24.75
C PHE A 230 -22.42 -6.85 23.37
N HIS A 231 -22.10 -7.93 22.66
CA HIS A 231 -21.57 -7.88 21.30
C HIS A 231 -22.53 -7.16 20.35
N ALA A 232 -23.83 -7.50 20.38
CA ALA A 232 -24.80 -6.89 19.48
C ALA A 232 -24.97 -5.39 19.71
N GLU A 233 -25.03 -4.94 20.97
CA GLU A 233 -25.10 -3.50 21.27
C GLU A 233 -23.81 -2.78 20.87
N PHE A 234 -22.64 -3.39 21.12
CA PHE A 234 -21.37 -2.81 20.71
C PHE A 234 -21.23 -2.75 19.18
N ALA A 235 -21.62 -3.81 18.47
CA ALA A 235 -21.65 -3.86 17.01
C ALA A 235 -22.55 -2.77 16.42
N TYR A 236 -23.74 -2.55 16.98
CA TYR A 236 -24.61 -1.45 16.57
C TYR A 236 -23.90 -0.09 16.68
N ASN A 237 -23.29 0.21 17.84
CA ASN A 237 -22.61 1.48 18.06
C ASN A 237 -21.38 1.65 17.14
N TYR A 238 -20.59 0.59 16.96
CA TYR A 238 -19.48 0.54 16.01
C TYR A 238 -19.96 0.84 14.58
N CYS A 239 -21.08 0.26 14.19
CA CYS A 239 -21.73 0.43 12.90
C CYS A 239 -22.34 1.83 12.66
N LEU A 240 -22.48 2.69 13.66
CA LEU A 240 -22.96 4.06 13.41
C LEU A 240 -21.91 4.94 12.73
N ASN A 241 -20.63 4.57 12.82
CA ASN A 241 -19.56 5.26 12.10
C ASN A 241 -19.49 4.70 10.65
N PRO A 242 -19.68 5.54 9.62
CA PRO A 242 -19.67 5.10 8.21
C PRO A 242 -18.30 4.64 7.71
N VAL A 243 -17.22 4.97 8.42
CA VAL A 243 -15.86 4.49 8.13
C VAL A 243 -15.71 2.99 8.44
N ASN A 244 -16.49 2.49 9.39
CA ASN A 244 -16.43 1.10 9.78
C ASN A 244 -17.17 0.26 8.74
N THR A 245 -16.46 -0.58 8.00
CA THR A 245 -17.02 -1.38 6.90
C THR A 245 -17.39 -2.78 7.34
N THR A 246 -16.62 -3.34 8.26
CA THR A 246 -16.61 -4.79 8.50
C THR A 246 -16.28 -5.14 9.95
N PHE A 247 -16.73 -6.32 10.38
CA PHE A 247 -16.21 -7.04 11.53
C PHE A 247 -16.53 -8.54 11.38
N ALA A 248 -15.65 -9.41 11.86
CA ALA A 248 -15.89 -10.85 11.88
C ALA A 248 -16.80 -11.22 13.05
N VAL A 249 -17.86 -11.99 12.75
CA VAL A 249 -18.78 -12.52 13.75
C VAL A 249 -18.00 -13.49 14.67
N PRO A 250 -18.07 -13.32 16.00
CA PRO A 250 -17.40 -14.21 16.93
C PRO A 250 -17.89 -15.66 16.80
N TYR A 251 -16.99 -16.60 17.05
CA TYR A 251 -17.30 -18.03 17.01
C TYR A 251 -16.51 -18.79 18.07
N ARG A 252 -16.88 -20.07 18.27
CA ARG A 252 -16.07 -21.05 19.00
C ARG A 252 -15.82 -22.27 18.13
N ASN A 253 -14.74 -22.97 18.43
CA ASN A 253 -14.47 -24.30 17.89
C ASN A 253 -14.68 -25.37 18.96
N TRP A 254 -15.25 -26.51 18.58
CA TRP A 254 -15.18 -27.71 19.41
C TRP A 254 -13.81 -28.37 19.23
N GLU A 255 -13.32 -29.08 20.26
CA GLU A 255 -12.13 -29.91 20.18
C GLU A 255 -12.46 -31.35 20.61
N ARG A 256 -12.05 -32.36 19.82
CA ARG A 256 -12.08 -33.77 20.24
C ARG A 256 -10.64 -34.28 20.40
N GLU A 257 -10.31 -34.83 21.57
CA GLU A 257 -9.05 -35.55 21.74
C GLU A 257 -9.03 -36.78 20.82
N SER A 258 -8.09 -36.83 19.88
CA SER A 258 -7.83 -38.03 19.10
C SER A 258 -7.22 -39.08 20.04
N LEU A 259 -7.90 -40.21 20.23
CA LEU A 259 -7.34 -41.38 20.90
C LEU A 259 -6.29 -42.03 19.99
N THR A 260 -5.07 -41.50 20.00
CA THR A 260 -3.90 -42.16 19.40
C THR A 260 -2.92 -42.50 20.52
N PRO A 261 -2.87 -43.77 20.99
CA PRO A 261 -1.88 -44.17 21.99
C PRO A 261 -0.48 -44.10 21.37
N GLY A 262 0.40 -43.24 21.89
CA GLY A 262 1.86 -43.45 21.77
C GLY A 262 2.75 -42.30 21.31
N SER A 263 2.24 -41.13 20.91
CA SER A 263 3.11 -40.02 20.48
C SER A 263 3.46 -39.06 21.63
N LYS A 264 4.62 -39.28 22.27
CA LYS A 264 5.25 -38.27 23.13
C LYS A 264 5.98 -37.24 22.25
N GLY A 265 5.54 -35.99 22.30
CA GLY A 265 6.33 -34.83 21.88
C GLY A 265 6.08 -34.33 20.45
N LEU A 266 4.92 -33.71 20.23
CA LEU A 266 4.55 -32.64 19.28
C LEU A 266 3.02 -32.50 19.42
N GLN A 267 2.48 -31.29 19.35
CA GLN A 267 1.08 -30.95 19.70
C GLN A 267 0.07 -31.98 19.18
N SER A 268 -0.78 -32.48 20.07
CA SER A 268 -1.82 -33.48 19.76
C SER A 268 -2.76 -32.96 18.67
N ASP A 269 -2.85 -33.72 17.58
CA ASP A 269 -3.69 -33.56 16.39
C ASP A 269 -5.20 -33.68 16.74
N LYS A 270 -5.82 -32.65 17.32
CA LYS A 270 -7.26 -32.66 17.68
C LYS A 270 -8.16 -32.39 16.46
N ASP A 271 -9.31 -33.09 16.37
CA ASP A 271 -10.38 -32.71 15.45
C ASP A 271 -11.02 -31.41 15.94
N ARG A 272 -11.25 -30.47 15.02
CA ARG A 272 -11.79 -29.13 15.28
C ARG A 272 -12.85 -28.80 14.23
N GLY A 273 -13.91 -28.12 14.64
CA GLY A 273 -14.94 -27.58 13.75
C GLY A 273 -15.76 -26.49 14.44
N LEU A 274 -16.65 -25.86 13.68
CA LEU A 274 -17.50 -24.77 14.17
C LEU A 274 -18.49 -25.24 15.24
N GLU A 275 -18.55 -24.56 16.39
CA GLU A 275 -19.59 -24.75 17.39
C GLU A 275 -20.87 -24.05 16.94
N ARG A 276 -21.75 -24.82 16.28
CA ARG A 276 -22.97 -24.34 15.62
C ARG A 276 -23.79 -23.37 16.47
N GLU A 277 -24.19 -23.79 17.68
CA GLU A 277 -25.11 -23.03 18.53
C GLU A 277 -24.54 -21.67 18.93
N VAL A 278 -23.23 -21.60 19.22
CA VAL A 278 -22.58 -20.34 19.61
C VAL A 278 -22.56 -19.35 18.46
N PHE A 279 -22.20 -19.80 17.26
CA PHE A 279 -22.18 -18.94 16.08
C PHE A 279 -23.58 -18.47 15.68
N GLU A 280 -24.56 -19.39 15.69
CA GLU A 280 -25.96 -19.09 15.40
C GLU A 280 -26.54 -18.05 16.37
N ASN A 281 -26.25 -18.16 17.67
CA ASN A 281 -26.74 -17.19 18.67
C ASN A 281 -26.12 -15.79 18.52
N PHE A 282 -24.85 -15.67 18.10
CA PHE A 282 -24.27 -14.36 17.75
C PHE A 282 -24.98 -13.73 16.55
N LEU A 283 -25.34 -14.50 15.54
CA LEU A 283 -26.10 -14.00 14.39
C LEU A 283 -27.52 -13.59 14.80
N VAL A 284 -28.20 -14.41 15.60
CA VAL A 284 -29.55 -14.11 16.13
C VAL A 284 -29.53 -12.82 16.95
N SER A 285 -28.53 -12.58 17.80
CA SER A 285 -28.45 -11.35 18.57
C SER A 285 -28.23 -10.10 17.69
N LEU A 286 -27.41 -10.21 16.64
CA LEU A 286 -27.20 -9.14 15.65
C LEU A 286 -28.47 -8.84 14.84
N ILE A 287 -29.20 -9.88 14.40
CA ILE A 287 -30.48 -9.74 13.68
C ILE A 287 -31.52 -9.06 14.58
N ASN A 288 -31.67 -9.55 15.82
CA ASN A 288 -32.59 -8.96 16.80
C ASN A 288 -32.25 -7.49 17.09
N LYS A 289 -30.97 -7.16 17.26
CA LYS A 289 -30.54 -5.77 17.45
C LYS A 289 -30.83 -4.92 16.21
N SER A 290 -30.64 -5.48 15.01
CA SER A 290 -30.92 -4.80 13.75
C SER A 290 -32.39 -4.42 13.64
N LEU A 291 -33.30 -5.35 13.97
CA LEU A 291 -34.74 -5.10 14.04
C LEU A 291 -35.10 -4.05 15.10
N GLN A 292 -34.55 -4.18 16.31
CA GLN A 292 -34.82 -3.26 17.42
C GLN A 292 -34.39 -1.81 17.11
N LYS A 293 -33.24 -1.63 16.47
CA LYS A 293 -32.66 -0.31 16.16
C LYS A 293 -33.06 0.21 14.77
N LYS A 294 -33.75 -0.61 13.96
CA LYS A 294 -34.08 -0.32 12.55
C LYS A 294 -32.84 0.02 11.73
N PHE A 295 -31.77 -0.72 11.98
CA PHE A 295 -30.46 -0.50 11.38
C PHE A 295 -29.86 -1.86 11.00
N ASN A 296 -29.53 -2.08 9.74
CA ASN A 296 -29.02 -3.37 9.28
C ASN A 296 -27.52 -3.51 9.66
N ILE A 297 -27.26 -4.15 10.79
CA ILE A 297 -25.89 -4.43 11.27
C ILE A 297 -25.24 -5.52 10.41
N MET A 298 -26.03 -6.46 9.90
CA MET A 298 -25.57 -7.62 9.14
C MET A 298 -24.85 -7.23 7.84
N LYS A 299 -25.15 -6.06 7.27
CA LYS A 299 -24.42 -5.51 6.12
C LYS A 299 -22.91 -5.37 6.34
N ARG A 300 -22.45 -5.33 7.60
CA ARG A 300 -21.03 -5.24 7.97
C ARG A 300 -20.45 -6.53 8.55
N ALA A 301 -21.28 -7.53 8.79
CA ALA A 301 -20.84 -8.79 9.36
C ALA A 301 -20.11 -9.63 8.30
N VAL A 302 -19.03 -10.31 8.69
CA VAL A 302 -18.36 -11.32 7.87
C VAL A 302 -18.07 -12.57 8.70
N ALA A 303 -17.87 -13.69 8.03
CA ALA A 303 -17.26 -14.88 8.60
C ALA A 303 -15.80 -14.98 8.17
N HIS A 304 -14.93 -15.31 9.12
CA HIS A 304 -13.57 -15.75 8.86
C HIS A 304 -13.18 -16.68 10.01
N PHE A 305 -12.84 -17.93 9.70
CA PHE A 305 -12.59 -18.98 10.70
C PHE A 305 -11.10 -19.33 10.84
N GLY A 306 -10.23 -18.32 10.80
CA GLY A 306 -8.76 -18.44 10.78
C GLY A 306 -8.12 -19.26 11.91
N ARG A 307 -8.83 -19.51 13.03
CA ARG A 307 -8.30 -20.38 14.11
C ARG A 307 -8.23 -21.87 13.73
N PHE A 308 -8.95 -22.32 12.71
CA PHE A 308 -8.94 -23.73 12.27
C PHE A 308 -9.11 -23.96 10.75
N ILE A 309 -9.46 -22.91 10.00
CA ILE A 309 -9.39 -22.83 8.53
C ILE A 309 -8.46 -21.67 8.20
N ASP A 310 -7.18 -21.97 8.07
CA ASP A 310 -6.14 -21.02 7.68
C ASP A 310 -5.26 -21.69 6.63
N GLU A 311 -5.10 -21.05 5.47
CA GLU A 311 -4.34 -21.54 4.32
C GLU A 311 -4.57 -23.04 4.04
N PRO A 312 -5.83 -23.48 3.87
CA PRO A 312 -6.14 -24.90 3.75
C PRO A 312 -5.47 -25.49 2.50
N ASN A 313 -4.58 -26.46 2.70
CA ASN A 313 -3.80 -27.09 1.62
C ASN A 313 -3.75 -28.63 1.73
N GLY A 314 -4.21 -29.21 2.84
CA GLY A 314 -4.18 -30.64 3.12
C GLY A 314 -5.59 -31.22 3.24
N GLN A 315 -5.72 -32.54 3.02
CA GLN A 315 -7.03 -33.20 3.04
C GLN A 315 -7.84 -32.89 4.32
N LYS A 316 -7.19 -32.92 5.50
CA LYS A 316 -7.87 -32.61 6.78
C LYS A 316 -8.39 -31.17 6.86
N THR A 317 -7.61 -30.17 6.44
CA THR A 317 -8.05 -28.76 6.48
C THR A 317 -9.09 -28.47 5.41
N MET A 318 -9.02 -29.16 4.27
CA MET A 318 -10.08 -29.15 3.25
C MET A 318 -11.38 -29.82 3.72
N ASP A 319 -11.30 -30.92 4.49
CA ASP A 319 -12.50 -31.54 5.07
C ASP A 319 -13.18 -30.61 6.10
N ARG A 320 -12.37 -29.87 6.88
CA ARG A 320 -12.88 -28.82 7.79
C ARG A 320 -13.54 -27.68 7.03
N LEU A 321 -12.95 -27.25 5.91
CA LEU A 321 -13.52 -26.24 5.02
C LEU A 321 -14.91 -26.66 4.54
N ILE A 322 -15.03 -27.87 3.97
CA ILE A 322 -16.31 -28.39 3.46
C ILE A 322 -17.35 -28.49 4.58
N SER A 323 -17.01 -29.11 5.71
CA SER A 323 -17.94 -29.26 6.83
C SER A 323 -18.38 -27.91 7.40
N THR A 324 -17.48 -26.93 7.44
CA THR A 324 -17.81 -25.58 7.94
C THR A 324 -18.67 -24.83 6.95
N TYR A 325 -18.40 -24.94 5.65
CA TYR A 325 -19.23 -24.38 4.59
C TYR A 325 -20.68 -24.88 4.69
N GLU A 326 -20.88 -26.20 4.84
CA GLU A 326 -22.23 -26.78 4.96
C GLU A 326 -22.98 -26.24 6.19
N ILE A 327 -22.35 -26.25 7.36
CA ILE A 327 -22.95 -25.76 8.62
C ILE A 327 -23.24 -24.25 8.51
N TYR A 328 -22.29 -23.49 7.99
CA TYR A 328 -22.39 -22.05 7.80
C TYR A 328 -23.62 -21.68 6.96
N HIS A 329 -23.73 -22.27 5.76
CA HIS A 329 -24.83 -22.02 4.85
C HIS A 329 -26.17 -22.56 5.37
N GLU A 330 -26.20 -23.66 6.12
CA GLU A 330 -27.42 -24.13 6.78
C GLU A 330 -27.94 -23.08 7.77
N ILE A 331 -27.06 -22.50 8.61
CA ILE A 331 -27.42 -21.46 9.57
C ILE A 331 -27.92 -20.20 8.86
N LEU A 332 -27.17 -19.69 7.87
CA LEU A 332 -27.56 -18.46 7.17
C LEU A 332 -28.91 -18.59 6.47
N ASN A 333 -29.11 -19.70 5.74
CA ASN A 333 -30.37 -19.94 5.04
C ASN A 333 -31.55 -20.07 6.02
N LYS A 334 -31.37 -20.81 7.12
CA LYS A 334 -32.37 -20.93 8.17
C LYS A 334 -32.77 -19.55 8.71
N LEU A 335 -31.79 -18.73 9.12
CA LEU A 335 -32.06 -17.42 9.73
C LEU A 335 -32.67 -16.43 8.74
N ALA A 336 -32.24 -16.45 7.48
CA ALA A 336 -32.81 -15.63 6.41
C ALA A 336 -34.26 -16.04 6.09
N ASP A 337 -34.55 -17.34 6.02
CA ASP A 337 -35.91 -17.86 5.84
C ASP A 337 -36.80 -17.48 7.04
N GLU A 338 -36.29 -17.54 8.27
CA GLU A 338 -37.02 -17.09 9.46
C GLU A 338 -37.39 -15.60 9.41
N ILE A 339 -36.51 -14.73 8.88
CA ILE A 339 -36.81 -13.31 8.67
C ILE A 339 -37.95 -13.13 7.68
N LYS A 340 -37.90 -13.86 6.56
CA LYS A 340 -38.90 -13.82 5.51
C LYS A 340 -40.26 -14.34 5.98
N ASP A 341 -40.27 -15.50 6.64
CA ASP A 341 -41.50 -16.16 7.11
C ASP A 341 -42.19 -15.38 8.23
N ASN A 342 -41.44 -14.58 9.01
CA ASN A 342 -41.96 -13.75 10.09
C ASN A 342 -42.09 -12.26 9.70
N ALA A 343 -42.01 -11.90 8.42
CA ALA A 343 -41.95 -10.51 7.97
C ALA A 343 -43.09 -9.65 8.52
N GLU A 344 -44.35 -10.08 8.35
CA GLU A 344 -45.53 -9.33 8.85
C GLU A 344 -45.46 -9.08 10.37
N LYS A 345 -45.07 -10.11 11.13
CA LYS A 345 -44.92 -10.04 12.59
C LYS A 345 -43.80 -9.07 12.99
N TYR A 346 -42.70 -9.03 12.24
CA TYR A 346 -41.60 -8.11 12.50
C TYR A 346 -41.94 -6.66 12.11
N GLN A 347 -42.67 -6.45 11.01
CA GLN A 347 -43.22 -5.14 10.64
C GLN A 347 -44.09 -4.60 11.77
N GLU A 348 -45.01 -5.41 12.31
CA GLU A 348 -45.87 -4.98 13.41
C GLU A 348 -45.07 -4.72 14.70
N LYS A 349 -44.26 -5.70 15.14
CA LYS A 349 -43.55 -5.63 16.43
C LYS A 349 -42.49 -4.54 16.49
N TYR A 350 -41.71 -4.35 15.43
CA TYR A 350 -40.57 -3.44 15.41
C TYR A 350 -40.82 -2.17 14.59
N SER A 351 -41.96 -2.09 13.88
CA SER A 351 -42.29 -0.95 13.00
C SER A 351 -41.19 -0.67 11.97
N VAL A 352 -40.78 -1.73 11.26
CA VAL A 352 -39.85 -1.73 10.11
C VAL A 352 -40.63 -1.97 8.81
N ASP A 353 -40.10 -1.56 7.66
CA ASP A 353 -40.73 -1.76 6.36
C ASP A 353 -40.22 -3.02 5.63
N GLU A 354 -40.89 -3.37 4.53
CA GLU A 354 -40.54 -4.53 3.70
C GLU A 354 -39.16 -4.39 3.03
N ILE A 355 -38.74 -3.16 2.70
CA ILE A 355 -37.44 -2.91 2.07
C ILE A 355 -36.33 -3.24 3.05
N PHE A 356 -36.45 -2.78 4.29
CA PHE A 356 -35.51 -3.08 5.37
C PHE A 356 -35.42 -4.58 5.65
N LEU A 357 -36.56 -5.27 5.74
CA LEU A 357 -36.57 -6.71 5.98
C LEU A 357 -35.94 -7.50 4.83
N THR A 358 -36.20 -7.08 3.58
CA THR A 358 -35.57 -7.66 2.39
C THR A 358 -34.06 -7.45 2.39
N ASP A 359 -33.60 -6.24 2.74
CA ASP A 359 -32.18 -5.90 2.84
C ASP A 359 -31.48 -6.71 3.96
N LEU A 360 -32.13 -6.84 5.13
CA LEU A 360 -31.64 -7.62 6.25
C LEU A 360 -31.57 -9.11 5.93
N GLU A 361 -32.63 -9.67 5.32
CA GLU A 361 -32.68 -11.06 4.87
C GLU A 361 -31.56 -11.36 3.88
N SER A 362 -31.40 -10.51 2.85
CA SER A 362 -30.32 -10.63 1.87
C SER A 362 -28.93 -10.52 2.52
N SER A 363 -28.75 -9.61 3.48
CA SER A 363 -27.48 -9.45 4.19
C SER A 363 -27.12 -10.66 5.06
N VAL A 364 -28.13 -11.32 5.66
CA VAL A 364 -27.92 -12.57 6.41
C VAL A 364 -27.58 -13.71 5.45
N ARG A 365 -28.33 -13.86 4.35
CA ARG A 365 -28.15 -14.97 3.41
C ARG A 365 -26.81 -14.91 2.68
N ASN A 366 -26.38 -13.71 2.31
CA ASN A 366 -25.18 -13.46 1.51
C ASN A 366 -24.01 -12.94 2.37
N MET A 367 -23.98 -13.26 3.67
CA MET A 367 -22.90 -12.81 4.54
C MET A 367 -21.56 -13.37 3.99
N PRO A 368 -20.53 -12.53 3.76
CA PRO A 368 -19.27 -12.99 3.16
C PRO A 368 -18.51 -13.95 4.07
N HIS A 369 -17.90 -14.98 3.49
CA HIS A 369 -17.00 -15.90 4.18
C HIS A 369 -15.62 -15.81 3.56
N ILE A 370 -14.75 -15.06 4.24
CA ILE A 370 -13.42 -14.69 3.76
C ILE A 370 -12.44 -15.81 4.10
N ILE A 371 -11.83 -16.43 3.09
CA ILE A 371 -10.96 -17.59 3.28
C ILE A 371 -9.57 -17.30 2.70
N THR A 372 -8.54 -17.39 3.54
CA THR A 372 -7.13 -17.31 3.13
C THR A 372 -6.76 -18.57 2.36
N ALA A 373 -7.12 -18.67 1.09
CA ALA A 373 -6.93 -19.89 0.29
C ALA A 373 -6.47 -19.61 -1.13
N HIS A 374 -5.58 -20.48 -1.61
CA HIS A 374 -5.22 -20.61 -3.01
C HIS A 374 -6.41 -21.07 -3.85
N TYR A 375 -6.46 -20.66 -5.12
CA TYR A 375 -7.43 -21.20 -6.07
C TYR A 375 -7.15 -22.68 -6.33
N ASP A 376 -8.15 -23.51 -6.06
CA ASP A 376 -8.20 -24.91 -6.46
C ASP A 376 -9.60 -25.20 -7.01
N GLN A 377 -9.66 -25.58 -8.29
CA GLN A 377 -10.91 -25.89 -8.99
C GLN A 377 -11.74 -26.95 -8.25
N LYS A 378 -11.11 -27.88 -7.52
CA LYS A 378 -11.80 -28.92 -6.76
C LYS A 378 -12.63 -28.35 -5.59
N TYR A 379 -12.17 -27.25 -5.00
CA TYR A 379 -12.75 -26.67 -3.78
C TYR A 379 -13.46 -25.34 -4.02
N ASP A 380 -13.43 -24.82 -5.26
CA ASP A 380 -14.10 -23.58 -5.67
C ASP A 380 -15.58 -23.52 -5.27
N ALA A 381 -16.30 -24.65 -5.29
CA ALA A 381 -17.70 -24.70 -4.87
C ALA A 381 -17.95 -24.54 -3.35
N TYR A 382 -16.89 -24.58 -2.52
CA TYR A 382 -16.94 -24.50 -1.05
C TYR A 382 -16.23 -23.25 -0.50
N ILE A 383 -15.87 -22.32 -1.38
CA ILE A 383 -15.20 -21.06 -1.01
C ILE A 383 -16.08 -19.93 -1.54
N ASP A 384 -16.73 -19.19 -0.65
CA ASP A 384 -17.57 -18.06 -1.03
C ASP A 384 -16.70 -16.89 -1.52
N ASP A 385 -15.73 -16.48 -0.71
CA ASP A 385 -14.87 -15.32 -1.01
C ASP A 385 -13.39 -15.66 -0.82
N TYR A 386 -12.62 -15.46 -1.89
CA TYR A 386 -11.20 -15.77 -1.92
C TYR A 386 -10.36 -14.61 -1.33
N CYS A 387 -9.45 -14.96 -0.44
CA CYS A 387 -8.49 -14.04 0.18
C CYS A 387 -7.03 -14.55 0.11
N PRO A 388 -6.48 -14.85 -1.07
CA PRO A 388 -5.11 -15.38 -1.18
C PRO A 388 -4.04 -14.31 -0.91
N CYS A 389 -2.80 -14.79 -0.69
CA CYS A 389 -1.65 -13.96 -0.37
C CYS A 389 -1.25 -13.04 -1.53
N PHE A 390 -0.60 -11.90 -1.25
CA PHE A 390 -0.20 -10.97 -2.33
C PHE A 390 0.67 -11.62 -3.41
N TRP A 391 1.45 -12.68 -3.11
CA TRP A 391 2.31 -13.34 -4.10
C TRP A 391 1.57 -14.21 -5.12
N GLU A 392 0.32 -14.58 -4.87
CA GLU A 392 -0.45 -15.42 -5.80
C GLU A 392 -0.92 -14.66 -7.04
N TYR A 393 -0.91 -13.33 -6.92
CA TYR A 393 -1.31 -12.39 -7.95
C TYR A 393 -0.12 -11.81 -8.73
N GLN A 394 1.03 -12.47 -8.68
CA GLN A 394 2.20 -12.06 -9.46
C GLN A 394 1.97 -12.10 -10.98
N LYS A 395 0.84 -12.64 -11.49
CA LYS A 395 0.48 -12.67 -12.91
C LYS A 395 -0.98 -12.29 -13.14
N LEU A 396 -1.23 -11.49 -14.19
CA LEU A 396 -2.57 -11.10 -14.66
C LEU A 396 -3.51 -12.30 -14.91
N GLU A 397 -2.97 -13.42 -15.40
CA GLU A 397 -3.73 -14.65 -15.67
C GLU A 397 -4.31 -15.29 -14.39
N SER A 398 -3.68 -15.07 -13.22
CA SER A 398 -4.19 -15.55 -11.95
C SER A 398 -5.48 -14.83 -11.55
N PHE A 399 -5.63 -13.54 -11.88
CA PHE A 399 -6.78 -12.73 -11.45
C PHE A 399 -8.09 -13.24 -12.05
N GLU A 400 -8.07 -13.64 -13.32
CA GLU A 400 -9.26 -14.16 -14.02
C GLU A 400 -9.74 -15.50 -13.45
N LEU A 401 -8.87 -16.28 -12.79
CA LEU A 401 -9.26 -17.53 -12.14
C LEU A 401 -10.16 -17.28 -10.93
N TYR A 402 -9.85 -16.24 -10.16
CA TYR A 402 -10.59 -15.87 -8.96
C TYR A 402 -11.88 -15.07 -9.29
N LYS A 403 -11.94 -14.39 -10.44
CA LYS A 403 -12.98 -13.42 -10.80
C LYS A 403 -14.28 -14.03 -11.39
N LYS A 404 -14.86 -15.01 -10.69
CA LYS A 404 -16.11 -15.70 -11.09
C LYS A 404 -17.27 -15.39 -10.14
N ASP A 405 -17.72 -14.14 -10.14
CA ASP A 405 -18.86 -13.65 -9.33
C ASP A 405 -18.65 -13.67 -7.79
N LYS A 406 -17.40 -13.82 -7.33
CA LYS A 406 -17.01 -13.81 -5.91
C LYS A 406 -16.38 -12.50 -5.50
N GLU A 407 -16.46 -12.14 -4.22
CA GLU A 407 -15.64 -11.05 -3.72
C GLU A 407 -14.17 -11.45 -3.74
N LEU A 408 -13.32 -10.49 -4.11
CA LEU A 408 -11.88 -10.65 -4.06
C LEU A 408 -11.30 -9.84 -2.92
N TRP A 409 -10.69 -10.56 -1.99
CA TRP A 409 -9.93 -10.02 -0.88
C TRP A 409 -8.44 -10.28 -1.10
N TRP A 410 -7.61 -9.45 -0.48
CA TRP A 410 -6.17 -9.64 -0.44
C TRP A 410 -5.68 -9.91 0.96
N TYR A 411 -4.76 -10.86 1.07
CA TYR A 411 -4.13 -11.21 2.34
C TYR A 411 -2.67 -10.79 2.38
N GLY A 412 -2.32 -10.01 3.40
CA GLY A 412 -0.95 -9.66 3.72
C GLY A 412 -0.42 -10.46 4.90
N CYS A 413 0.82 -10.95 4.79
CA CYS A 413 1.55 -11.61 5.87
C CYS A 413 3.06 -11.42 5.70
N ASN A 414 3.87 -12.37 6.19
CA ASN A 414 5.33 -12.37 6.11
C ASN A 414 5.89 -12.43 4.67
N GLY A 415 5.05 -12.67 3.67
CA GLY A 415 5.38 -12.60 2.27
C GLY A 415 4.30 -11.86 1.47
N PRO A 416 4.58 -11.51 0.20
CA PRO A 416 5.88 -11.55 -0.47
C PRO A 416 6.81 -10.49 0.13
N THR A 417 8.02 -10.42 -0.39
CA THR A 417 8.92 -9.29 -0.17
C THR A 417 8.79 -8.28 -1.32
N SER A 418 9.27 -7.07 -1.09
CA SER A 418 9.48 -6.04 -2.11
C SER A 418 10.22 -6.65 -3.32
N PRO A 419 9.79 -6.33 -4.55
CA PRO A 419 8.99 -5.17 -4.95
C PRO A 419 7.48 -5.39 -4.92
N CYS A 420 7.00 -6.57 -4.53
CA CYS A 420 5.57 -6.72 -4.31
C CYS A 420 5.14 -5.85 -3.11
N PRO A 421 3.90 -5.38 -3.06
CA PRO A 421 3.45 -4.56 -1.93
C PRO A 421 3.53 -5.37 -0.63
N THR A 422 3.97 -4.74 0.45
CA THR A 422 4.07 -5.34 1.79
C THR A 422 3.68 -4.32 2.87
N TYR A 423 3.52 -4.82 4.09
CA TYR A 423 3.46 -3.99 5.30
C TYR A 423 4.72 -4.12 6.16
N HIS A 424 5.83 -4.62 5.60
CA HIS A 424 7.09 -4.80 6.34
C HIS A 424 7.74 -3.46 6.68
N LEU A 425 8.54 -3.42 7.75
CA LEU A 425 9.19 -2.18 8.19
C LEU A 425 10.31 -1.73 7.25
N ASP A 426 11.07 -2.68 6.71
CA ASP A 426 12.21 -2.44 5.85
C ASP A 426 11.86 -2.26 4.37
N ASP A 427 10.57 -2.20 4.05
CA ASP A 427 10.03 -1.77 2.75
C ASP A 427 9.76 -0.25 2.69
N SER A 428 9.47 0.28 1.50
CA SER A 428 9.07 1.66 1.26
C SER A 428 7.66 1.93 1.80
N LEU A 429 7.42 3.11 2.38
CA LEU A 429 6.07 3.57 2.75
C LEU A 429 5.15 3.78 1.54
N LEU A 430 5.67 3.78 0.30
CA LEU A 430 4.83 3.70 -0.89
C LEU A 430 4.11 2.36 -1.03
N SER A 431 4.70 1.30 -0.48
CA SER A 431 4.21 -0.07 -0.58
C SER A 431 2.78 -0.22 -0.03
N PRO A 432 2.50 0.13 1.24
CA PRO A 432 1.14 0.14 1.77
C PRO A 432 0.18 1.09 1.05
N ARG A 433 0.68 2.22 0.52
CA ARG A 433 -0.16 3.26 -0.10
C ARG A 433 -0.61 2.87 -1.51
N ILE A 434 0.29 2.32 -2.32
CA ILE A 434 0.01 1.86 -3.69
C ILE A 434 -0.85 0.60 -3.67
N LEU A 435 -0.78 -0.22 -2.61
CA LEU A 435 -1.62 -1.41 -2.48
C LEU A 435 -3.11 -1.09 -2.70
N SER A 436 -3.64 -0.04 -2.08
CA SER A 436 -5.05 0.37 -2.28
C SER A 436 -5.35 0.84 -3.71
N TRP A 437 -4.37 1.40 -4.43
CA TRP A 437 -4.55 1.76 -5.84
C TRP A 437 -4.63 0.52 -6.73
N LEU A 438 -3.82 -0.51 -6.41
CA LEU A 438 -3.88 -1.80 -7.06
C LEU A 438 -5.20 -2.52 -6.74
N GLN A 439 -5.74 -2.37 -5.52
CA GLN A 439 -7.05 -2.90 -5.17
C GLN A 439 -8.13 -2.28 -6.06
N TYR A 440 -8.12 -0.96 -6.24
CA TYR A 440 -9.03 -0.29 -7.16
C TYR A 440 -8.86 -0.80 -8.61
N LYS A 441 -7.62 -0.79 -9.11
CA LYS A 441 -7.30 -1.18 -10.50
C LYS A 441 -7.79 -2.58 -10.84
N TYR A 442 -7.65 -3.54 -9.94
CA TYR A 442 -7.99 -4.94 -10.20
C TYR A 442 -9.36 -5.37 -9.66
N GLY A 443 -10.06 -4.48 -8.93
CA GLY A 443 -11.40 -4.74 -8.41
C GLY A 443 -11.44 -5.55 -7.12
N TYR A 444 -10.43 -5.41 -6.25
CA TYR A 444 -10.44 -5.99 -4.90
C TYR A 444 -11.28 -5.14 -3.98
N VAL A 445 -12.17 -5.80 -3.26
CA VAL A 445 -13.13 -5.14 -2.37
C VAL A 445 -12.70 -5.19 -0.91
N GLY A 446 -11.69 -6.01 -0.57
CA GLY A 446 -11.21 -6.12 0.81
C GLY A 446 -9.72 -6.42 0.99
N ASN A 447 -9.22 -6.14 2.19
CA ASN A 447 -7.85 -6.41 2.63
C ASN A 447 -7.84 -7.02 4.04
N LEU A 448 -7.29 -8.22 4.17
CA LEU A 448 -7.09 -8.94 5.42
C LEU A 448 -5.62 -8.88 5.82
N PHE A 449 -5.34 -8.51 7.08
CA PHE A 449 -3.99 -8.57 7.64
C PHE A 449 -3.96 -9.40 8.92
N TRP A 450 -3.08 -10.40 8.95
CA TRP A 450 -3.10 -11.49 9.94
C TRP A 450 -2.84 -11.07 11.38
N ALA A 451 -2.18 -9.92 11.61
CA ALA A 451 -2.01 -9.36 12.95
C ALA A 451 -1.62 -7.88 12.92
N VAL A 452 -2.09 -7.08 13.88
CA VAL A 452 -1.61 -5.69 14.09
C VAL A 452 -0.80 -5.52 15.37
N ASN A 453 -0.87 -6.49 16.26
CA ASN A 453 -0.36 -6.43 17.63
C ASN A 453 0.27 -7.76 18.08
N TYR A 454 0.96 -8.45 17.17
CA TYR A 454 1.73 -9.64 17.52
C TYR A 454 3.01 -9.22 18.23
N TYR A 455 3.15 -9.61 19.49
CA TYR A 455 4.25 -9.23 20.36
C TYR A 455 5.04 -10.47 20.77
N LYS A 456 6.36 -10.49 20.50
CA LYS A 456 7.20 -11.70 20.70
C LYS A 456 7.33 -12.15 22.17
N ASN A 457 7.21 -11.22 23.12
CA ASN A 457 7.48 -11.51 24.52
C ASN A 457 6.21 -11.41 25.37
N LYS A 458 6.08 -12.28 26.37
CA LYS A 458 5.05 -12.17 27.41
C LYS A 458 5.64 -11.41 28.61
N PRO A 459 5.36 -10.11 28.75
CA PRO A 459 5.94 -9.28 29.80
C PRO A 459 5.47 -9.76 31.17
N LYS A 460 6.36 -9.77 32.17
CA LYS A 460 6.05 -10.14 33.56
C LYS A 460 5.81 -8.91 34.43
N GLU A 461 6.41 -7.78 34.08
CA GLU A 461 6.27 -6.48 34.75
C GLU A 461 6.04 -5.35 33.74
N LYS A 462 5.58 -4.16 34.19
CA LYS A 462 5.32 -3.00 33.30
C LYS A 462 6.55 -2.56 32.49
N LYS A 463 7.76 -2.73 33.05
CA LYS A 463 9.02 -2.41 32.35
C LYS A 463 9.33 -3.39 31.21
N ASP A 464 8.75 -4.59 31.23
CA ASP A 464 8.98 -5.59 30.18
C ASP A 464 8.15 -5.25 28.92
N PHE A 465 7.17 -4.34 29.03
CA PHE A 465 6.46 -3.81 27.86
C PHE A 465 7.37 -2.98 26.93
N TYR A 466 8.53 -2.49 27.40
CA TYR A 466 9.50 -1.81 26.54
C TYR A 466 10.08 -2.76 25.49
N GLU A 467 10.20 -4.05 25.79
CA GLU A 467 10.74 -5.07 24.86
C GLU A 467 9.90 -5.19 23.58
N HIS A 468 8.61 -4.82 23.66
CA HIS A 468 7.72 -4.77 22.50
C HIS A 468 8.22 -3.79 21.44
N TYR A 469 8.84 -2.68 21.86
CA TYR A 469 9.40 -1.64 21.00
C TYR A 469 10.81 -1.95 20.50
N ASP A 470 11.56 -2.79 21.23
CA ASP A 470 12.97 -3.08 20.94
C ASP A 470 13.16 -4.26 19.97
N THR A 471 12.28 -5.27 20.06
CA THR A 471 12.31 -6.41 19.13
C THR A 471 11.48 -6.05 17.91
N ILE A 472 12.02 -6.19 16.68
CA ILE A 472 11.26 -5.89 15.45
C ILE A 472 10.93 -7.09 14.58
N GLN A 473 11.80 -8.09 14.52
CA GLN A 473 11.47 -9.33 13.84
C GLN A 473 10.32 -10.01 14.56
N ARG A 474 9.31 -10.46 13.83
CA ARG A 474 8.14 -11.16 14.38
C ARG A 474 8.10 -12.58 13.85
N GLU A 475 6.92 -13.08 13.53
CA GLU A 475 6.72 -14.39 12.90
C GLU A 475 7.53 -14.46 11.59
N GLY A 476 8.06 -15.65 11.26
CA GLY A 476 8.88 -15.82 10.05
C GLY A 476 10.21 -15.04 10.02
N ASN A 477 10.61 -14.39 11.12
CA ASN A 477 11.77 -13.48 11.21
C ASN A 477 11.68 -12.25 10.29
N VAL A 478 10.48 -11.86 9.88
CA VAL A 478 10.24 -10.66 9.06
C VAL A 478 10.13 -9.41 9.94
N ASN A 479 10.69 -8.29 9.48
CA ASN A 479 10.76 -7.06 10.26
C ASN A 479 9.41 -6.33 10.27
N GLY A 480 8.79 -6.22 11.44
CA GLY A 480 7.56 -5.46 11.62
C GLY A 480 6.28 -6.12 11.08
N ASP A 481 6.37 -7.31 10.47
CA ASP A 481 5.19 -8.10 10.11
C ASP A 481 4.38 -8.46 11.36
N GLY A 482 3.05 -8.40 11.28
CA GLY A 482 2.17 -8.56 12.44
C GLY A 482 2.22 -7.43 13.48
N LEU A 483 2.94 -6.34 13.23
CA LEU A 483 3.15 -5.23 14.17
C LEU A 483 2.90 -3.87 13.50
N LEU A 484 1.68 -3.37 13.62
CA LEU A 484 1.26 -2.04 13.14
C LEU A 484 0.85 -1.09 14.27
N ILE A 485 0.57 -1.64 15.44
CA ILE A 485 0.12 -0.92 16.63
C ILE A 485 0.95 -1.38 17.82
N TYR A 486 1.45 -0.41 18.58
CA TYR A 486 2.22 -0.62 19.79
C TYR A 486 1.40 -0.30 21.06
N PRO A 487 1.75 -0.88 22.22
CA PRO A 487 1.09 -0.57 23.48
C PRO A 487 1.32 0.88 23.94
N GLY A 488 0.26 1.55 24.38
CA GLY A 488 0.33 2.94 24.88
C GLY A 488 0.74 3.10 26.34
N GLU A 489 0.60 2.06 27.17
CA GLU A 489 0.72 2.19 28.64
C GLU A 489 2.13 2.61 29.11
N ILE A 490 3.18 2.28 28.35
CA ILE A 490 4.55 2.68 28.68
C ILE A 490 4.76 4.20 28.60
N TYR A 491 3.91 4.90 27.83
CA TYR A 491 3.90 6.34 27.68
C TYR A 491 2.73 7.00 28.43
N ASP A 492 2.10 6.28 29.37
CA ASP A 492 0.87 6.68 30.08
C ASP A 492 -0.29 7.06 29.13
N LEU A 493 -0.31 6.51 27.92
CA LEU A 493 -1.38 6.74 26.96
C LEU A 493 -2.53 5.76 27.20
N LYS A 494 -3.76 6.26 27.06
CA LYS A 494 -4.98 5.43 27.09
C LYS A 494 -5.19 4.67 25.77
N LYS A 495 -4.86 5.31 24.65
CA LYS A 495 -4.88 4.72 23.31
C LYS A 495 -3.53 4.10 22.98
N ASN A 496 -3.53 3.17 22.03
CA ASN A 496 -2.31 2.57 21.50
C ASN A 496 -1.51 3.57 20.66
N VAL A 497 -0.25 3.22 20.37
CA VAL A 497 0.65 4.02 19.55
C VAL A 497 0.72 3.41 18.15
N PRO A 498 0.21 4.07 17.10
CA PRO A 498 0.29 3.57 15.75
C PRO A 498 1.72 3.64 15.20
N THR A 499 1.96 2.90 14.13
CA THR A 499 3.20 3.00 13.35
C THR A 499 3.08 4.01 12.21
N LEU A 500 4.22 4.47 11.70
CA LEU A 500 4.30 5.30 10.51
C LEU A 500 3.69 4.60 9.28
N ARG A 501 3.73 3.25 9.24
CA ARG A 501 3.08 2.44 8.20
C ARG A 501 1.57 2.59 8.23
N MET A 502 0.94 2.76 9.40
CA MET A 502 -0.50 3.00 9.51
C MET A 502 -0.91 4.31 8.81
N GLU A 503 -0.08 5.36 8.87
CA GLU A 503 -0.33 6.61 8.14
C GLU A 503 -0.34 6.38 6.62
N ALA A 504 0.60 5.58 6.11
CA ALA A 504 0.67 5.24 4.70
C ALA A 504 -0.50 4.35 4.24
N ILE A 505 -0.94 3.40 5.09
CA ILE A 505 -2.14 2.58 4.84
C ILE A 505 -3.37 3.48 4.76
N ARG A 506 -3.59 4.36 5.74
CA ARG A 506 -4.72 5.31 5.71
C ARG A 506 -4.68 6.17 4.46
N ALA A 507 -3.53 6.73 4.11
CA ALA A 507 -3.40 7.55 2.91
C ALA A 507 -3.76 6.76 1.63
N GLY A 508 -3.42 5.47 1.55
CA GLY A 508 -3.83 4.58 0.46
C GLY A 508 -5.34 4.37 0.42
N MET A 509 -5.96 4.14 1.57
CA MET A 509 -7.42 4.00 1.69
C MET A 509 -8.15 5.28 1.28
N GLU A 510 -7.68 6.45 1.73
CA GLU A 510 -8.29 7.72 1.34
C GLU A 510 -8.14 7.99 -0.17
N ASP A 511 -6.98 7.67 -0.75
CA ASP A 511 -6.79 7.78 -2.20
C ASP A 511 -7.74 6.82 -2.96
N TYR A 512 -8.00 5.60 -2.45
CA TYR A 512 -9.01 4.69 -3.01
C TYR A 512 -10.41 5.31 -3.01
N GLU A 513 -10.83 5.90 -1.89
CA GLU A 513 -12.17 6.49 -1.78
C GLU A 513 -12.37 7.69 -2.72
N VAL A 514 -11.30 8.46 -3.01
CA VAL A 514 -11.33 9.48 -4.06
C VAL A 514 -11.52 8.86 -5.44
N LEU A 515 -10.79 7.79 -5.76
CA LEU A 515 -10.93 7.07 -7.03
C LEU A 515 -12.33 6.43 -7.16
N TYR A 516 -12.87 5.89 -6.08
CA TYR A 516 -14.23 5.35 -6.02
C TYR A 516 -15.27 6.43 -6.31
N ALA A 517 -15.20 7.57 -5.61
CA ALA A 517 -16.10 8.69 -5.85
C ALA A 517 -16.04 9.20 -7.29
N LEU A 518 -14.84 9.24 -7.90
CA LEU A 518 -14.69 9.62 -9.30
C LEU A 518 -15.27 8.55 -10.25
N GLY A 519 -15.01 7.27 -9.99
CA GLY A 519 -15.57 6.15 -10.75
C GLY A 519 -17.10 6.13 -10.75
N GLU A 520 -17.73 6.42 -9.60
CA GLU A 520 -19.19 6.50 -9.50
C GLU A 520 -19.77 7.63 -10.38
N LYS A 521 -19.08 8.77 -10.48
CA LYS A 521 -19.50 9.84 -11.40
C LYS A 521 -19.45 9.39 -12.87
N TYR A 522 -18.45 8.58 -13.25
CA TYR A 522 -18.38 7.98 -14.59
C TYR A 522 -19.50 6.97 -14.80
N ARG A 523 -19.80 6.12 -13.81
CA ARG A 523 -20.91 5.16 -13.85
C ARG A 523 -22.26 5.85 -14.09
N LEU A 524 -22.55 6.92 -13.35
CA LEU A 524 -23.78 7.70 -13.51
C LEU A 524 -23.91 8.32 -14.91
N ILE A 525 -22.80 8.79 -15.49
CA ILE A 525 -22.78 9.30 -16.88
C ILE A 525 -23.07 8.18 -17.88
N LYS A 526 -22.46 7.00 -17.68
CA LYS A 526 -22.72 5.81 -18.51
C LYS A 526 -24.19 5.39 -18.44
N GLU A 527 -24.80 5.38 -17.26
CA GLU A 527 -26.23 5.06 -17.08
C GLU A 527 -27.15 6.08 -17.75
N ARG A 528 -26.84 7.37 -17.62
CA ARG A 528 -27.63 8.44 -18.23
C ARG A 528 -27.57 8.42 -19.75
N THR A 529 -26.39 8.20 -20.33
CA THR A 529 -26.12 8.43 -21.77
C THR A 529 -26.01 7.14 -22.59
N GLY A 530 -25.84 5.99 -21.95
CA GLY A 530 -25.48 4.72 -22.59
C GLY A 530 -24.07 4.72 -23.23
N LEU A 531 -23.24 5.74 -22.99
CA LEU A 531 -21.87 5.78 -23.50
C LEU A 531 -20.98 4.83 -22.70
N ASN A 532 -20.07 4.13 -23.38
CA ASN A 532 -19.06 3.32 -22.69
C ASN A 532 -17.90 4.21 -22.20
N VAL A 533 -18.15 4.91 -21.09
CA VAL A 533 -17.19 5.79 -20.41
C VAL A 533 -16.83 5.14 -19.08
N ASP A 534 -15.53 4.94 -18.85
CA ASP A 534 -14.96 4.44 -17.60
C ASP A 534 -13.62 5.12 -17.33
N ILE A 535 -13.23 5.13 -16.05
CA ILE A 535 -11.94 5.66 -15.59
C ILE A 535 -10.82 4.61 -15.70
N GLN A 536 -11.16 3.36 -15.95
CA GLN A 536 -10.25 2.22 -15.82
C GLN A 536 -9.04 2.35 -16.74
N SER A 537 -9.25 2.70 -18.01
CA SER A 537 -8.14 2.93 -18.96
C SER A 537 -7.16 4.02 -18.51
N MET A 538 -7.66 5.02 -17.78
CA MET A 538 -6.84 6.10 -17.24
C MET A 538 -6.05 5.60 -16.03
N ILE A 539 -6.68 4.89 -15.09
CA ILE A 539 -5.98 4.28 -13.95
C ILE A 539 -4.91 3.30 -14.40
N GLU A 540 -5.22 2.44 -15.37
CA GLU A 540 -4.24 1.52 -15.94
C GLU A 540 -3.04 2.25 -16.53
N ALA A 541 -3.27 3.29 -17.34
CA ALA A 541 -2.22 4.06 -17.99
C ALA A 541 -1.22 4.69 -16.98
N TYR A 542 -1.72 5.26 -15.89
CA TYR A 542 -0.87 5.95 -14.91
C TYR A 542 -0.37 5.03 -13.80
N VAL A 543 -1.16 4.08 -13.27
CA VAL A 543 -0.67 3.10 -12.29
C VAL A 543 0.43 2.21 -12.89
N ASN A 544 0.36 1.87 -14.18
CA ASN A 544 1.44 1.15 -14.87
C ASN A 544 2.76 1.94 -14.97
N CYS A 545 2.76 3.24 -14.70
CA CYS A 545 4.00 4.01 -14.55
C CYS A 545 4.65 3.77 -13.17
N LEU A 546 3.87 3.34 -12.18
CA LEU A 546 4.33 3.03 -10.82
C LEU A 546 4.56 1.53 -10.60
N THR A 547 3.86 0.69 -11.37
CA THR A 547 3.89 -0.76 -11.17
C THR A 547 4.08 -1.54 -12.47
N TYR A 548 4.67 -2.72 -12.34
CA TYR A 548 4.61 -3.79 -13.32
C TYR A 548 3.85 -4.96 -12.68
N ASP A 549 2.69 -5.32 -13.25
CA ASP A 549 1.68 -6.14 -12.56
C ASP A 549 1.32 -5.54 -11.19
N ILE A 550 1.73 -6.19 -10.11
CA ILE A 550 1.60 -5.70 -8.72
C ILE A 550 2.91 -5.15 -8.17
N LYS A 551 4.04 -5.37 -8.83
CA LYS A 551 5.39 -5.01 -8.33
C LYS A 551 5.60 -3.51 -8.48
N ILE A 552 6.03 -2.85 -7.42
CA ILE A 552 6.26 -1.41 -7.37
C ILE A 552 7.65 -1.09 -7.91
N ILE A 553 7.68 -0.26 -8.95
CA ILE A 553 8.89 0.19 -9.65
C ILE A 553 9.04 1.72 -9.66
N GLY A 554 7.98 2.45 -9.30
CA GLY A 554 7.94 3.91 -9.21
C GLY A 554 8.49 4.45 -7.88
N ASP A 555 8.79 5.75 -7.87
CA ASP A 555 9.28 6.48 -6.71
C ASP A 555 8.24 7.49 -6.17
N ASN A 556 8.60 8.20 -5.09
CA ASN A 556 7.72 9.19 -4.45
C ASN A 556 7.37 10.34 -5.40
N TYR A 557 8.27 10.70 -6.31
CA TYR A 557 8.00 11.77 -7.27
C TYR A 557 6.93 11.34 -8.26
N ALA A 558 7.10 10.20 -8.92
CA ALA A 558 6.13 9.69 -9.89
C ALA A 558 4.77 9.49 -9.23
N PHE A 559 4.77 8.94 -8.00
CA PHE A 559 3.56 8.77 -7.20
C PHE A 559 2.84 10.10 -6.99
N ASN A 560 3.53 11.13 -6.51
CA ASN A 560 2.94 12.43 -6.21
C ASN A 560 2.39 13.13 -7.47
N GLN A 561 3.07 13.02 -8.62
CA GLN A 561 2.57 13.59 -9.87
C GLN A 561 1.28 12.91 -10.32
N ILE A 562 1.20 11.59 -10.24
CA ILE A 562 0.00 10.82 -10.61
C ILE A 562 -1.15 11.13 -9.65
N ARG A 563 -0.87 11.15 -8.34
CA ARG A 563 -1.87 11.50 -7.33
C ARG A 563 -2.43 12.90 -7.60
N LYS A 564 -1.56 13.88 -7.84
CA LYS A 564 -1.97 15.26 -8.18
C LYS A 564 -2.85 15.30 -9.43
N MET A 565 -2.53 14.49 -10.43
CA MET A 565 -3.37 14.37 -11.63
C MET A 565 -4.75 13.78 -11.30
N TYR A 566 -4.85 12.73 -10.46
CA TYR A 566 -6.15 12.18 -10.02
C TYR A 566 -6.98 13.21 -9.25
N LEU A 567 -6.36 13.97 -8.36
CA LEU A 567 -7.04 15.05 -7.64
C LEU A 567 -7.55 16.13 -8.59
N ASN A 568 -6.72 16.59 -9.53
CA ASN A 568 -7.12 17.57 -10.53
C ASN A 568 -8.27 17.06 -11.41
N LEU A 569 -8.27 15.77 -11.79
CA LEU A 569 -9.36 15.15 -12.54
C LEU A 569 -10.64 15.10 -11.72
N SER A 570 -10.57 14.74 -10.43
CA SER A 570 -11.73 14.71 -9.54
C SER A 570 -12.33 16.09 -9.34
N GLU A 571 -11.47 17.10 -9.16
CA GLU A 571 -11.87 18.50 -9.02
C GLU A 571 -12.52 19.02 -10.32
N LEU A 572 -11.87 18.79 -11.47
CA LEU A 572 -12.42 19.14 -12.79
C LEU A 572 -13.75 18.49 -13.08
N ASN A 573 -13.89 17.20 -12.75
CA ASN A 573 -15.14 16.49 -12.93
C ASN A 573 -16.26 17.08 -12.06
N THR A 574 -15.95 17.43 -10.81
CA THR A 574 -16.89 18.10 -9.88
C THR A 574 -17.34 19.46 -10.41
N GLU A 575 -16.43 20.24 -10.98
CA GLU A 575 -16.69 21.61 -11.43
C GLU A 575 -17.34 21.70 -12.81
N THR A 576 -17.08 20.74 -13.71
CA THR A 576 -17.40 20.86 -15.14
C THR A 576 -18.02 19.62 -15.77
N GLY A 577 -18.09 18.49 -15.05
CA GLY A 577 -18.47 17.19 -15.61
C GLY A 577 -17.42 16.58 -16.54
N PHE A 578 -16.19 17.11 -16.55
CA PHE A 578 -15.09 16.62 -17.37
C PHE A 578 -14.79 15.14 -17.09
N CYS A 579 -14.81 14.32 -18.14
CA CYS A 579 -14.33 12.94 -18.10
C CYS A 579 -13.28 12.73 -19.19
N ILE A 580 -12.30 11.88 -18.87
CA ILE A 580 -11.32 11.40 -19.81
C ILE A 580 -11.33 9.87 -19.79
N TYR A 581 -11.36 9.26 -20.98
CA TYR A 581 -11.58 7.82 -21.10
C TYR A 581 -10.96 7.27 -22.39
N GLY A 582 -10.85 5.95 -22.46
CA GLY A 582 -10.24 5.26 -23.60
C GLY A 582 -8.77 5.65 -23.79
N ILE A 583 -8.04 5.89 -22.69
CA ILE A 583 -6.65 6.31 -22.72
C ILE A 583 -5.77 5.18 -23.25
N LYS A 584 -4.87 5.53 -24.18
CA LYS A 584 -3.81 4.65 -24.69
C LYS A 584 -2.50 5.42 -24.75
N ILE A 585 -1.42 4.77 -24.32
CA ILE A 585 -0.05 5.30 -24.40
C ILE A 585 0.71 4.47 -25.43
N GLU A 586 1.09 5.11 -26.55
CA GLU A 586 1.82 4.46 -27.63
C GLU A 586 2.86 5.43 -28.21
N ASN A 587 4.12 4.98 -28.36
CA ASN A 587 5.21 5.74 -28.97
C ASN A 587 5.38 7.16 -28.40
N GLY A 588 5.36 7.30 -27.07
CA GLY A 588 5.50 8.60 -26.40
C GLY A 588 4.29 9.53 -26.54
N LYS A 589 3.14 9.03 -27.01
CA LYS A 589 1.91 9.83 -27.14
C LYS A 589 0.78 9.27 -26.29
N ILE A 590 0.01 10.17 -25.70
CA ILE A 590 -1.25 9.86 -25.01
C ILE A 590 -2.38 10.14 -25.99
N ARG A 591 -3.20 9.13 -26.26
CA ARG A 591 -4.42 9.23 -27.05
C ARG A 591 -5.61 8.90 -26.17
N GLY A 592 -6.72 9.58 -26.39
CA GLY A 592 -7.93 9.28 -25.66
C GLY A 592 -9.10 10.13 -26.09
N ARG A 593 -10.16 10.02 -25.32
CA ARG A 593 -11.40 10.76 -25.51
C ARG A 593 -11.74 11.58 -24.30
N ILE A 594 -12.43 12.68 -24.55
CA ILE A 594 -12.90 13.60 -23.52
C ILE A 594 -14.39 13.80 -23.68
N LEU A 595 -15.08 13.80 -22.56
CA LEU A 595 -16.48 14.19 -22.45
C LEU A 595 -16.55 15.45 -21.58
N LEU A 596 -17.28 16.45 -22.05
CA LEU A 596 -17.39 17.74 -21.36
C LEU A 596 -18.73 18.41 -21.68
N ASP A 597 -19.29 19.15 -20.74
CA ASP A 597 -20.51 19.92 -20.97
C ASP A 597 -20.32 20.95 -22.10
N CYS A 598 -21.35 21.10 -22.94
CA CYS A 598 -21.30 21.94 -24.14
C CYS A 598 -21.04 23.43 -23.88
N GLN A 599 -21.20 23.90 -22.63
CA GLN A 599 -20.89 25.28 -22.24
C GLN A 599 -19.38 25.58 -22.18
N TYR A 600 -18.52 24.55 -22.12
CA TYR A 600 -17.07 24.72 -22.02
C TYR A 600 -16.38 24.49 -23.36
N LYS A 601 -15.27 25.21 -23.55
CA LYS A 601 -14.31 25.01 -24.63
C LYS A 601 -13.09 24.27 -24.10
N ILE A 602 -12.50 23.46 -24.96
CA ILE A 602 -11.28 22.74 -24.66
C ILE A 602 -10.16 23.11 -25.64
N PHE A 603 -8.96 23.24 -25.10
CA PHE A 603 -7.76 23.61 -25.81
C PHE A 603 -6.67 22.59 -25.50
N ILE A 604 -5.95 22.19 -26.52
CA ILE A 604 -4.78 21.33 -26.41
C ILE A 604 -3.62 22.04 -27.08
N ASN A 605 -2.53 22.27 -26.34
CA ASN A 605 -1.36 23.01 -26.84
C ASN A 605 -1.75 24.35 -27.49
N ASN A 606 -2.68 25.08 -26.84
CA ASN A 606 -3.27 26.35 -27.28
C ASN A 606 -4.14 26.29 -28.55
N GLN A 607 -4.49 25.11 -29.05
CA GLN A 607 -5.42 24.93 -30.17
C GLN A 607 -6.79 24.49 -29.68
N VAL A 608 -7.86 25.14 -30.16
CA VAL A 608 -9.25 24.74 -29.86
C VAL A 608 -9.52 23.38 -30.47
N LEU A 609 -10.06 22.46 -29.68
CA LEU A 609 -10.55 21.18 -30.18
C LEU A 609 -12.03 21.30 -30.53
N LEU A 610 -12.44 20.70 -31.65
CA LEU A 610 -13.84 20.63 -32.05
C LEU A 610 -14.43 19.29 -31.66
N PRO A 611 -15.67 19.23 -31.16
CA PRO A 611 -16.30 17.97 -30.84
C PRO A 611 -16.59 17.18 -32.11
N PHE A 612 -16.37 15.86 -32.07
CA PHE A 612 -16.75 14.96 -33.17
C PHE A 612 -18.20 14.50 -33.04
N GLU A 613 -18.75 14.54 -31.82
CA GLU A 613 -20.13 14.15 -31.52
C GLU A 613 -20.69 14.97 -30.35
N VAL A 614 -22.02 15.15 -30.35
CA VAL A 614 -22.76 15.78 -29.25
C VAL A 614 -23.90 14.86 -28.84
N LYS A 615 -23.98 14.53 -27.55
CA LYS A 615 -25.01 13.63 -27.01
C LYS A 615 -25.44 14.09 -25.62
N ASP A 616 -26.75 14.22 -25.38
CA ASP A 616 -27.33 14.59 -24.09
C ASP A 616 -26.69 15.84 -23.44
N GLY A 617 -26.41 16.86 -24.24
CA GLY A 617 -25.78 18.11 -23.78
C GLY A 617 -24.26 18.04 -23.57
N LEU A 618 -23.63 16.90 -23.87
CA LEU A 618 -22.20 16.68 -23.74
C LEU A 618 -21.50 16.69 -25.09
N HIS A 619 -20.38 17.40 -25.17
CA HIS A 619 -19.45 17.36 -26.28
C HIS A 619 -18.43 16.23 -26.10
N MET A 620 -18.19 15.48 -27.18
CA MET A 620 -17.20 14.41 -27.22
C MET A 620 -16.04 14.82 -28.11
N TYR A 621 -14.81 14.66 -27.60
CA TYR A 621 -13.59 15.04 -28.28
C TYR A 621 -12.62 13.86 -28.34
N GLU A 622 -11.78 13.83 -29.38
CA GLU A 622 -10.62 12.95 -29.48
C GLU A 622 -9.35 13.79 -29.42
N PHE A 623 -8.34 13.31 -28.71
CA PHE A 623 -7.06 13.99 -28.63
C PHE A 623 -5.87 13.06 -28.79
N CYS A 624 -4.75 13.65 -29.20
CA CYS A 624 -3.44 13.03 -29.19
C CYS A 624 -2.41 14.09 -28.81
N VAL A 625 -1.68 13.86 -27.73
CA VAL A 625 -0.66 14.76 -27.19
C VAL A 625 0.63 13.99 -26.94
N GLU A 626 1.76 14.68 -26.98
CA GLU A 626 3.03 14.12 -26.53
C GLU A 626 2.97 13.86 -25.02
N SER A 627 3.44 12.70 -24.56
CA SER A 627 3.29 12.26 -23.18
C SER A 627 3.98 13.15 -22.16
N ASN A 628 4.94 13.97 -22.61
CA ASN A 628 5.72 14.86 -21.75
C ASN A 628 5.22 16.31 -21.82
N ASP A 629 4.32 16.62 -22.75
CA ASP A 629 3.76 17.95 -23.01
C ASP A 629 2.25 17.83 -23.26
N ALA A 630 1.57 17.23 -22.28
CA ALA A 630 0.15 16.91 -22.35
C ALA A 630 -0.66 17.89 -21.49
N PHE A 631 -0.80 19.13 -21.97
CA PHE A 631 -1.59 20.16 -21.29
C PHE A 631 -2.95 20.33 -21.95
N ILE A 632 -3.99 20.12 -21.15
CA ILE A 632 -5.38 20.36 -21.54
C ILE A 632 -5.88 21.58 -20.79
N LYS A 633 -6.29 22.60 -21.52
CA LYS A 633 -6.94 23.77 -20.95
C LYS A 633 -8.44 23.72 -21.23
N ILE A 634 -9.23 23.92 -20.18
CA ILE A 634 -10.69 24.04 -20.25
C ILE A 634 -11.05 25.47 -19.90
N SER A 635 -11.93 26.10 -20.67
CA SER A 635 -12.42 27.43 -20.34
C SER A 635 -13.88 27.69 -20.73
N SER A 636 -14.52 28.57 -19.99
CA SER A 636 -15.77 29.25 -20.32
C SER A 636 -15.61 30.76 -20.09
N ILE A 637 -16.70 31.53 -20.03
CA ILE A 637 -16.64 32.98 -19.77
C ILE A 637 -16.07 33.28 -18.37
N ASP A 638 -16.43 32.46 -17.37
CA ASP A 638 -16.12 32.70 -15.96
C ASP A 638 -15.23 31.60 -15.34
N TYR A 639 -14.72 30.68 -16.16
CA TYR A 639 -13.94 29.54 -15.70
C TYR A 639 -12.74 29.30 -16.60
N GLU A 640 -11.58 29.03 -15.99
CA GLU A 640 -10.40 28.58 -16.69
C GLU A 640 -9.59 27.63 -15.80
N LYS A 641 -9.22 26.47 -16.34
CA LYS A 641 -8.35 25.52 -15.65
C LYS A 641 -7.45 24.78 -16.61
N VAL A 642 -6.23 24.50 -16.18
CA VAL A 642 -5.24 23.75 -16.94
C VAL A 642 -4.97 22.44 -16.22
N LEU A 643 -5.19 21.34 -16.91
CA LEU A 643 -4.83 20.00 -16.50
C LEU A 643 -3.49 19.62 -17.13
N ASN A 644 -2.52 19.29 -16.29
CA ASN A 644 -1.31 18.60 -16.74
C ASN A 644 -1.55 17.08 -16.69
N MET A 645 -1.56 16.46 -17.86
CA MET A 645 -1.70 15.01 -18.03
C MET A 645 -0.37 14.36 -18.43
N SER A 646 0.75 15.10 -18.39
CA SER A 646 2.03 14.53 -18.74
C SER A 646 2.32 13.34 -17.86
N LEU A 647 2.82 12.26 -18.46
CA LEU A 647 3.32 11.13 -17.70
C LEU A 647 4.51 11.61 -16.88
N PRO A 648 4.60 11.24 -15.59
CA PRO A 648 5.79 11.55 -14.79
C PRO A 648 7.03 10.79 -15.29
N ILE A 649 6.83 9.83 -16.19
CA ILE A 649 7.82 8.89 -16.70
C ILE A 649 7.68 8.86 -18.22
N GLN A 650 8.79 9.08 -18.93
CA GLN A 650 8.80 9.03 -20.39
C GLN A 650 8.91 7.56 -20.84
N ILE A 651 7.91 7.06 -21.56
CA ILE A 651 7.91 5.67 -22.06
C ILE A 651 8.42 5.65 -23.50
N GLU A 652 9.64 5.16 -23.71
CA GLU A 652 10.25 4.98 -25.04
C GLU A 652 10.47 3.50 -25.32
N THR A 653 9.66 2.91 -26.20
CA THR A 653 9.84 1.51 -26.61
C THR A 653 10.81 1.43 -27.79
N TYR A 654 11.85 0.62 -27.67
CA TYR A 654 12.76 0.31 -28.78
C TYR A 654 12.50 -1.11 -29.26
N ASN A 655 12.56 -1.33 -30.57
CA ASN A 655 12.64 -2.68 -31.13
C ASN A 655 14.10 -2.99 -31.42
N ALA A 656 14.52 -4.22 -31.16
CA ALA A 656 15.89 -4.62 -31.45
C ALA A 656 16.07 -4.89 -32.94
N ASP A 657 16.40 -3.85 -33.71
CA ASP A 657 17.00 -4.06 -35.03
C ASP A 657 18.48 -4.48 -34.87
N ASN A 658 19.11 -4.99 -35.95
CA ASN A 658 20.42 -5.67 -36.00
C ASN A 658 21.67 -4.94 -35.39
N SER A 659 21.49 -3.88 -34.62
CA SER A 659 22.53 -3.10 -33.93
C SER A 659 22.98 -3.65 -32.56
N PHE A 660 22.47 -4.81 -32.14
CA PHE A 660 22.97 -5.54 -30.96
C PHE A 660 24.09 -6.49 -31.39
N VAL A 661 25.22 -6.48 -30.68
CA VAL A 661 26.25 -7.51 -30.89
C VAL A 661 25.69 -8.83 -30.34
N LYS A 662 25.17 -9.65 -31.26
CA LYS A 662 24.69 -11.01 -31.01
C LYS A 662 25.87 -11.91 -30.68
N ILE A 663 25.89 -12.47 -29.48
CA ILE A 663 26.76 -13.64 -29.18
C ILE A 663 25.93 -14.93 -29.03
N SER A 664 24.59 -14.86 -29.09
CA SER A 664 23.72 -16.02 -29.30
C SER A 664 22.52 -15.70 -30.20
N ASN A 665 22.01 -16.71 -30.90
CA ASN A 665 21.04 -16.60 -32.00
C ASN A 665 19.60 -16.21 -31.60
N VAL A 666 19.39 -15.51 -30.48
CA VAL A 666 18.05 -15.16 -29.97
C VAL A 666 17.77 -13.68 -30.24
N ASN A 667 16.63 -13.37 -30.87
CA ASN A 667 16.12 -11.99 -30.97
C ASN A 667 15.49 -11.61 -29.62
N VAL A 668 15.89 -10.46 -29.05
CA VAL A 668 15.43 -9.97 -27.75
C VAL A 668 14.64 -8.67 -27.97
N ASP A 669 13.36 -8.64 -27.59
CA ASP A 669 12.54 -7.42 -27.67
C ASP A 669 12.84 -6.49 -26.48
N VAL A 670 13.65 -5.45 -26.69
CA VAL A 670 14.07 -4.53 -25.63
C VAL A 670 13.07 -3.39 -25.42
N LYS A 671 12.06 -3.59 -24.56
CA LYS A 671 11.20 -2.48 -24.13
C LYS A 671 11.87 -1.63 -23.06
N THR A 672 12.38 -0.46 -23.45
CA THR A 672 12.86 0.59 -22.55
C THR A 672 11.71 1.41 -21.96
N ILE A 673 11.90 1.90 -20.74
CA ILE A 673 11.07 2.93 -20.12
C ILE A 673 12.06 3.91 -19.51
N LEU A 674 12.12 5.14 -20.01
CA LEU A 674 13.02 6.17 -19.54
C LEU A 674 12.30 7.09 -18.54
N CYS A 675 12.34 6.78 -17.25
CA CYS A 675 11.82 7.69 -16.24
C CYS A 675 12.55 9.05 -16.32
N LYS A 676 11.87 10.17 -16.03
CA LYS A 676 12.53 11.47 -15.81
C LYS A 676 11.78 12.12 -14.67
N ASN A 677 12.31 12.03 -13.45
CA ASN A 677 11.72 12.78 -12.35
C ASN A 677 12.09 14.28 -12.41
N GLU A 678 11.66 15.10 -11.44
CA GLU A 678 12.00 16.53 -11.36
C GLU A 678 13.51 16.83 -11.43
N ASN A 679 14.35 15.85 -11.09
CA ASN A 679 15.80 15.93 -11.14
C ASN A 679 16.39 15.36 -12.45
N ASN A 680 15.56 15.05 -13.46
CA ASN A 680 15.93 14.42 -14.74
C ASN A 680 16.48 12.98 -14.60
N GLU A 681 16.10 12.28 -13.53
CA GLU A 681 16.63 10.95 -13.22
C GLU A 681 15.98 9.87 -14.06
N LYS A 682 16.82 9.00 -14.60
CA LYS A 682 16.43 7.97 -15.57
C LYS A 682 16.34 6.58 -14.94
N ALA A 683 15.40 5.78 -15.44
CA ALA A 683 15.33 4.33 -15.23
C ALA A 683 15.30 3.66 -16.60
N LEU A 684 15.56 2.35 -16.68
CA LEU A 684 15.48 1.61 -17.94
C LEU A 684 14.88 0.25 -17.70
N GLN A 685 13.79 -0.09 -18.38
CA GLN A 685 13.29 -1.45 -18.46
C GLN A 685 13.99 -2.22 -19.60
N PHE A 686 14.25 -3.51 -19.41
CA PHE A 686 14.56 -4.46 -20.50
C PHE A 686 13.59 -5.62 -20.36
N ILE A 687 13.15 -6.26 -21.45
CA ILE A 687 12.40 -7.52 -21.38
C ILE A 687 13.23 -8.56 -22.14
N ILE A 688 13.91 -9.45 -21.41
CA ILE A 688 14.82 -10.43 -22.01
C ILE A 688 14.12 -11.79 -22.04
N PRO A 689 13.72 -12.31 -23.23
CA PRO A 689 13.15 -13.64 -23.34
C PRO A 689 14.24 -14.70 -23.17
N THR A 690 14.09 -15.55 -22.16
CA THR A 690 15.06 -16.62 -21.92
C THR A 690 14.68 -17.87 -22.71
N GLU A 691 15.24 -18.06 -23.92
CA GLU A 691 15.18 -19.33 -24.63
C GLU A 691 16.49 -20.13 -24.46
N LYS A 692 16.32 -21.47 -24.43
CA LYS A 692 17.24 -22.64 -24.46
C LYS A 692 18.79 -22.54 -24.34
N ALA A 693 19.47 -21.41 -24.23
CA ALA A 693 20.92 -21.32 -24.36
C ALA A 693 21.64 -20.73 -23.12
N LEU A 694 22.76 -21.38 -22.81
CA LEU A 694 23.85 -20.98 -21.92
C LEU A 694 24.40 -19.60 -22.36
N VAL A 695 24.78 -18.77 -21.37
CA VAL A 695 25.44 -17.45 -21.49
C VAL A 695 24.91 -16.56 -22.63
N GLN A 696 23.95 -15.69 -22.33
CA GLN A 696 23.66 -14.54 -23.19
C GLN A 696 24.67 -13.44 -22.88
N VAL A 697 25.03 -12.61 -23.86
CA VAL A 697 25.75 -11.36 -23.65
C VAL A 697 25.00 -10.31 -24.45
N VAL A 698 24.39 -9.35 -23.77
CA VAL A 698 23.64 -8.27 -24.42
C VAL A 698 24.49 -7.02 -24.43
N LYS A 699 25.20 -6.75 -25.53
CA LYS A 699 25.93 -5.49 -25.71
C LYS A 699 25.00 -4.45 -26.32
N PHE A 700 24.80 -3.35 -25.61
CA PHE A 700 24.06 -2.20 -26.09
C PHE A 700 24.99 -1.19 -26.76
N GLU A 701 24.70 -0.75 -27.99
CA GLU A 701 25.50 0.27 -28.67
C GLU A 701 24.81 1.65 -28.72
N MET A 702 25.43 2.58 -28.00
CA MET A 702 25.52 4.03 -28.13
C MET A 702 24.30 4.93 -28.40
N GLU A 703 23.39 4.66 -29.32
CA GLU A 703 22.41 5.72 -29.70
C GLU A 703 21.30 5.93 -28.66
N GLN A 704 20.86 4.84 -28.02
CA GLN A 704 19.87 4.82 -26.94
C GLN A 704 20.46 5.23 -25.57
N PHE A 705 21.80 5.23 -25.45
CA PHE A 705 22.53 5.53 -24.20
C PHE A 705 23.16 6.93 -24.15
N LYS A 706 23.00 7.76 -25.20
CA LYS A 706 23.51 9.17 -25.23
C LYS A 706 23.01 10.01 -24.05
N ASP A 707 21.89 9.61 -23.50
CA ASP A 707 21.17 10.24 -22.41
C ASP A 707 21.57 9.68 -21.01
N PHE A 708 22.48 8.71 -20.92
CA PHE A 708 22.91 8.09 -19.66
C PHE A 708 24.15 8.80 -19.13
N ASP A 709 23.96 9.58 -18.07
CA ASP A 709 25.02 10.34 -17.39
C ASP A 709 24.97 10.13 -15.87
N GLU A 710 25.84 10.83 -15.15
CA GLU A 710 25.94 10.85 -13.69
C GLU A 710 24.64 11.23 -12.93
N LYS A 711 23.55 11.62 -13.62
CA LYS A 711 22.23 11.93 -13.03
C LYS A 711 21.27 10.74 -13.02
N MET A 712 21.65 9.61 -13.60
CA MET A 712 20.86 8.38 -13.58
C MET A 712 20.80 7.78 -12.16
N VAL A 713 19.62 7.34 -11.73
CA VAL A 713 19.36 6.94 -10.33
C VAL A 713 18.91 5.49 -10.20
N ALA A 714 18.34 4.91 -11.24
CA ALA A 714 18.01 3.50 -11.24
C ALA A 714 18.13 2.92 -12.64
N MET A 715 18.20 1.60 -12.73
CA MET A 715 18.06 0.83 -13.95
C MET A 715 17.26 -0.42 -13.57
N VAL A 716 16.22 -0.78 -14.30
CA VAL A 716 15.30 -1.86 -13.92
C VAL A 716 15.36 -2.99 -14.95
N LEU A 717 16.17 -4.02 -14.75
CA LEU A 717 16.25 -5.11 -15.74
C LEU A 717 15.08 -6.08 -15.52
N ASN A 718 14.26 -6.35 -16.55
CA ASN A 718 13.22 -7.39 -16.47
C ASN A 718 13.59 -8.58 -17.37
N PHE A 719 13.50 -9.77 -16.79
CA PHE A 719 13.81 -11.06 -17.41
C PHE A 719 12.52 -11.83 -17.63
N GLU A 720 12.07 -11.96 -18.88
CA GLU A 720 10.87 -12.76 -19.16
C GLU A 720 11.25 -14.24 -19.26
N ASN A 721 10.98 -15.00 -18.20
CA ASN A 721 11.16 -16.44 -18.23
C ASN A 721 10.04 -17.11 -19.05
N LYS A 722 10.29 -17.31 -20.34
CA LYS A 722 9.36 -18.01 -21.25
C LYS A 722 9.21 -19.52 -20.97
N LYS A 723 9.86 -20.07 -19.93
CA LYS A 723 9.70 -21.45 -19.45
C LYS A 723 9.37 -21.51 -17.95
N PRO A 724 8.08 -21.62 -17.60
CA PRO A 724 7.67 -21.88 -16.22
C PRO A 724 8.42 -23.09 -15.63
N GLY A 725 9.07 -22.91 -14.47
CA GLY A 725 9.79 -23.97 -13.75
C GLY A 725 11.26 -24.18 -14.15
N HIS A 726 11.79 -23.46 -15.15
CA HIS A 726 13.22 -23.48 -15.44
C HIS A 726 14.00 -22.65 -14.41
N LYS A 727 15.08 -23.24 -13.88
CA LYS A 727 15.96 -22.68 -12.85
C LYS A 727 17.19 -22.06 -13.52
N PHE A 728 17.50 -20.79 -13.28
CA PHE A 728 18.79 -20.23 -13.69
C PHE A 728 19.80 -20.45 -12.58
N GLU A 729 20.89 -21.17 -12.89
CA GLU A 729 22.01 -21.37 -11.98
C GLU A 729 23.06 -20.28 -12.21
N GLY A 730 22.84 -19.12 -11.59
CA GLY A 730 23.77 -17.98 -11.60
C GLY A 730 23.52 -16.97 -12.71
N PHE A 731 23.72 -15.70 -12.38
CA PHE A 731 23.70 -14.59 -13.32
C PHE A 731 24.71 -13.51 -12.88
N ASP A 732 25.29 -12.80 -13.84
CA ASP A 732 26.23 -11.70 -13.59
C ASP A 732 25.85 -10.51 -14.46
N ILE A 733 25.90 -9.31 -13.87
CA ILE A 733 25.59 -8.07 -14.55
C ILE A 733 26.73 -7.10 -14.32
N GLN A 734 27.36 -6.69 -15.42
CA GLN A 734 28.51 -5.81 -15.42
C GLN A 734 28.22 -4.58 -16.29
N ALA A 735 28.78 -3.44 -15.91
CA ALA A 735 28.65 -2.18 -16.60
C ALA A 735 30.03 -1.62 -16.95
N LYS A 736 30.19 -1.10 -18.16
CA LYS A 736 31.35 -0.29 -18.55
C LYS A 736 30.99 1.18 -18.49
N PHE A 737 31.75 1.97 -17.75
CA PHE A 737 31.61 3.42 -17.74
C PHE A 737 32.77 4.11 -18.48
N GLU A 738 32.48 5.28 -19.06
CA GLU A 738 33.38 6.09 -19.89
C GLU A 738 34.69 6.45 -19.18
N LYS A 739 34.64 6.77 -17.88
CA LYS A 739 35.82 7.16 -17.09
C LYS A 739 36.43 5.99 -16.30
N GLU A 740 35.98 4.77 -16.54
CA GLU A 740 36.49 3.56 -15.89
C GLU A 740 37.20 2.68 -16.92
N ASP A 741 38.45 2.29 -16.64
CA ASP A 741 39.22 1.40 -17.52
C ASP A 741 38.86 -0.09 -17.33
N TYR A 742 37.88 -0.39 -16.48
CA TYR A 742 37.46 -1.72 -16.07
C TYR A 742 35.95 -1.92 -16.19
N LEU A 743 35.51 -3.19 -16.16
CA LEU A 743 34.10 -3.53 -15.99
C LEU A 743 33.73 -3.51 -14.52
N ARG A 744 32.74 -2.67 -14.18
CA ARG A 744 32.15 -2.64 -12.85
C ARG A 744 31.09 -3.73 -12.76
N THR A 745 31.30 -4.67 -11.86
CA THR A 745 30.27 -5.64 -11.48
C THR A 745 29.15 -4.91 -10.74
N MET A 746 27.96 -4.90 -11.35
CA MET A 746 26.76 -4.26 -10.82
C MET A 746 25.97 -5.23 -9.94
N VAL A 747 25.89 -6.48 -10.37
CA VAL A 747 25.35 -7.60 -9.59
C VAL A 747 26.16 -8.84 -9.93
N SER A 748 26.90 -9.36 -8.96
CA SER A 748 27.58 -10.65 -9.07
C SER A 748 27.04 -11.53 -7.99
N GLU A 749 26.21 -12.49 -8.36
CA GLU A 749 25.68 -13.43 -7.41
C GLU A 749 25.62 -14.83 -8.01
N ALA A 750 26.23 -15.79 -7.32
CA ALA A 750 26.05 -17.22 -7.54
C ALA A 750 24.64 -17.68 -7.07
N THR A 751 23.66 -16.79 -7.16
CA THR A 751 22.32 -16.96 -6.61
C THR A 751 21.33 -17.15 -7.73
N TYR A 752 20.42 -18.08 -7.45
CA TYR A 752 19.28 -18.49 -8.25
C TYR A 752 18.45 -17.27 -8.68
N LEU A 753 18.08 -17.14 -9.97
CA LEU A 753 16.87 -16.41 -10.36
C LEU A 753 15.71 -17.40 -10.15
N PRO A 754 14.83 -17.16 -9.15
CA PRO A 754 13.64 -17.97 -8.97
C PRO A 754 12.80 -18.09 -10.24
N PRO A 755 12.18 -19.26 -10.54
CA PRO A 755 11.34 -19.45 -11.71
C PRO A 755 10.13 -18.49 -11.76
N ASP A 756 9.81 -17.84 -10.63
CA ASP A 756 8.81 -16.81 -10.41
C ASP A 756 9.36 -15.37 -10.40
N GLN A 757 10.68 -15.17 -10.28
CA GLN A 757 11.31 -13.85 -10.41
C GLN A 757 11.70 -13.58 -11.87
N SER A 758 10.89 -12.75 -12.52
CA SER A 758 11.11 -12.21 -13.85
C SER A 758 11.67 -10.77 -13.85
N HIS A 759 12.14 -10.25 -12.71
CA HIS A 759 12.54 -8.84 -12.58
C HIS A 759 13.71 -8.67 -11.61
N MET A 760 14.65 -7.80 -11.97
CA MET A 760 15.77 -7.40 -11.13
C MET A 760 16.17 -5.93 -11.37
N PRO A 761 15.73 -5.01 -10.52
CA PRO A 761 16.18 -3.64 -10.53
C PRO A 761 17.57 -3.51 -9.94
N ILE A 762 18.38 -2.76 -10.67
CA ILE A 762 19.69 -2.30 -10.31
C ILE A 762 19.56 -0.81 -10.00
N TYR A 763 19.37 -0.48 -8.74
CA TYR A 763 19.34 0.92 -8.31
C TYR A 763 20.74 1.51 -8.37
N LEU A 764 21.10 2.11 -9.52
CA LEU A 764 22.39 2.76 -9.74
C LEU A 764 22.69 3.84 -8.70
N SER A 765 21.69 4.52 -8.14
CA SER A 765 21.85 5.55 -7.12
C SER A 765 22.28 5.06 -5.75
N ARG A 766 22.19 3.76 -5.48
CA ARG A 766 22.64 3.19 -4.20
C ARG A 766 24.17 3.03 -4.18
N ASN A 767 24.82 3.18 -5.32
CA ASN A 767 26.26 3.30 -5.47
C ASN A 767 26.58 4.74 -5.92
N ASP A 768 27.53 5.44 -5.29
CA ASP A 768 27.94 6.76 -5.79
C ASP A 768 28.82 6.57 -7.04
N TRP A 769 28.25 6.75 -8.23
CA TRP A 769 28.94 6.64 -9.52
C TRP A 769 29.03 7.99 -10.24
N SER A 770 28.79 9.09 -9.53
CA SER A 770 28.93 10.47 -10.05
C SER A 770 30.32 10.77 -10.64
N LYS A 771 31.32 9.94 -10.31
CA LYS A 771 32.70 10.06 -10.77
C LYS A 771 33.03 9.16 -11.97
N SER A 772 32.14 8.27 -12.37
CA SER A 772 32.38 7.20 -13.35
C SER A 772 32.11 7.61 -14.81
N GLY A 773 31.41 8.72 -15.05
CA GLY A 773 31.07 9.19 -16.41
C GLY A 773 29.89 8.44 -17.04
N ARG A 774 29.74 8.51 -18.37
CA ARG A 774 28.61 7.89 -19.08
C ARG A 774 28.68 6.37 -19.07
N LEU A 775 27.54 5.69 -19.09
CA LEU A 775 27.47 4.24 -19.29
C LEU A 775 27.71 3.92 -20.78
N GLU A 776 28.76 3.14 -21.09
CA GLU A 776 29.11 2.75 -22.46
C GLU A 776 28.36 1.50 -22.91
N TYR A 777 28.33 0.45 -22.08
CA TYR A 777 27.55 -0.77 -22.32
C TYR A 777 27.28 -1.54 -21.02
N LEU A 778 26.28 -2.43 -21.07
CA LEU A 778 26.03 -3.46 -20.06
C LEU A 778 26.41 -4.83 -20.61
N MET A 779 26.75 -5.76 -19.74
CA MET A 779 26.92 -7.17 -20.02
C MET A 779 26.10 -7.94 -19.01
N ILE A 780 25.18 -8.78 -19.48
CA ILE A 780 24.33 -9.64 -18.65
C ILE A 780 24.64 -11.07 -19.07
N SER A 781 25.05 -11.92 -18.14
CA SER A 781 25.44 -13.31 -18.37
C SER A 781 24.56 -14.27 -17.56
N PHE A 782 24.18 -15.42 -18.14
CA PHE A 782 23.37 -16.46 -17.47
C PHE A 782 24.06 -17.84 -17.52
N GLY A 783 24.08 -18.59 -16.42
CA GLY A 783 24.48 -20.00 -16.40
C GLY A 783 25.92 -20.30 -15.93
N LYS A 784 26.20 -21.60 -15.76
CA LYS A 784 27.31 -22.16 -14.95
C LYS A 784 28.59 -22.51 -15.72
N ASP A 785 28.62 -22.39 -17.05
CA ASP A 785 29.80 -22.78 -17.83
C ASP A 785 30.87 -21.69 -17.76
N ILE A 786 31.66 -21.73 -16.69
CA ILE A 786 32.81 -20.86 -16.44
C ILE A 786 33.80 -20.91 -17.61
N GLU A 787 33.95 -22.05 -18.31
CA GLU A 787 34.87 -22.15 -19.45
C GLU A 787 34.39 -21.36 -20.68
N GLU A 788 33.11 -21.44 -21.02
CA GLU A 788 32.50 -20.66 -22.11
C GLU A 788 32.45 -19.17 -21.75
N TYR A 789 32.16 -18.85 -20.48
CA TYR A 789 32.24 -17.48 -19.93
C TYR A 789 33.67 -16.92 -20.00
N GLU A 790 34.69 -17.69 -19.63
CA GLU A 790 36.10 -17.27 -19.69
C GLU A 790 36.65 -17.17 -21.12
N GLU A 791 36.13 -17.95 -22.09
CA GLU A 791 36.44 -17.76 -23.51
C GLU A 791 35.81 -16.48 -24.07
N LEU A 792 34.53 -16.22 -23.77
CA LEU A 792 33.85 -14.97 -24.13
C LEU A 792 34.52 -13.73 -23.52
N ARG A 793 35.04 -13.87 -22.29
CA ARG A 793 35.80 -12.83 -21.57
C ARG A 793 37.10 -12.44 -22.28
N LYS A 794 37.72 -13.34 -23.04
CA LYS A 794 38.99 -13.10 -23.76
C LYS A 794 38.81 -12.25 -25.01
N GLU A 795 37.60 -12.22 -25.60
CA GLU A 795 37.30 -11.40 -26.78
C GLU A 795 37.03 -9.92 -26.44
N ILE A 796 36.82 -9.60 -25.15
CA ILE A 796 36.56 -8.24 -24.66
C ILE A 796 37.83 -7.74 -23.93
N PRO A 797 38.54 -6.73 -24.46
CA PRO A 797 39.78 -6.26 -23.85
C PRO A 797 39.48 -5.48 -22.55
N ILE A 798 39.63 -6.12 -21.39
CA ILE A 798 39.39 -5.50 -20.09
C ILE A 798 40.68 -5.61 -19.25
N LYS A 799 41.22 -4.47 -18.83
CA LYS A 799 42.30 -4.40 -17.85
C LYS A 799 41.69 -4.25 -16.45
N GLU A 800 42.05 -5.19 -15.57
CA GLU A 800 41.90 -5.15 -14.11
C GLU A 800 40.47 -5.00 -13.53
N TYR A 801 39.93 -6.08 -12.98
CA TYR A 801 38.70 -6.07 -12.19
C TYR A 801 38.91 -5.42 -10.83
N VAL A 802 38.03 -4.49 -10.43
CA VAL A 802 37.91 -4.06 -9.03
C VAL A 802 36.67 -4.73 -8.44
N TYR A 803 36.88 -5.83 -7.70
CA TYR A 803 35.86 -6.38 -6.82
C TYR A 803 35.65 -5.40 -5.65
N LEU A 804 34.51 -4.74 -5.56
CA LEU A 804 34.05 -4.19 -4.29
C LEU A 804 33.49 -5.34 -3.47
N GLN A 805 34.29 -5.86 -2.54
CA GLN A 805 33.83 -6.77 -1.50
C GLN A 805 32.78 -6.07 -0.63
N SER A 806 31.50 -6.30 -0.90
CA SER A 806 30.55 -6.52 0.19
C SER A 806 30.54 -8.02 0.47
N ILE A 807 30.78 -8.41 1.73
CA ILE A 807 30.88 -9.79 2.26
C ILE A 807 32.34 -10.33 2.30
N GLU A 808 33.16 -9.80 3.22
CA GLU A 808 34.28 -10.58 3.80
C GLU A 808 34.79 -10.09 5.19
N ILE A 809 33.90 -9.62 6.08
CA ILE A 809 34.25 -9.33 7.50
C ILE A 809 33.42 -10.17 8.49
N LEU A 810 32.98 -11.38 8.13
CA LEU A 810 32.29 -12.28 9.08
C LEU A 810 32.78 -13.73 8.99
N LYS A 811 34.09 -13.94 8.83
CA LYS A 811 34.69 -15.27 9.04
C LYS A 811 35.89 -15.33 9.98
N ASN A 812 36.30 -14.24 10.61
CA ASN A 812 37.24 -14.33 11.73
C ASN A 812 36.98 -13.24 12.78
N ASN A 813 36.68 -13.71 13.99
CA ASN A 813 36.41 -13.05 15.28
C ASN A 813 34.96 -12.67 15.59
#